data_AF-A0A7J6TCE0-F1
#
_entry.id   AF-A0A7J6TCE0-F1
#
_cell.length_a   1.000
_cell.length_b   1.000
_cell.length_c   1.000
_cell.angle_alpha   90.00
_cell.angle_beta   90.00
_cell.angle_gamma   90.00
#
_symmetry.space_group_name_H-M   'P 1'
#
loop_
_entity.id
_entity.type
_entity.pdbx_description
1 polymer ?
#
loop_
_entity_poly.entity_id
_entity_poly.type
_entity_poly.pdbx_seq_one_letter_code
_entity_poly.pdbx_strand_id
1 'polypeptide(L)'
;MGEGEGGLDKRVEFVLRRIFAVFGYSKYDKFKSTILNQKEDSPLRAIETFLDDPECTAFFAYQGSGESLAATTQSPGSVAQIKKKAEVEISADNMVDCIIVQELSKRLLENINSLLNGAFEGWEADCVDSAKEKLKMRLLRRLEKTGTLKVNFDPQLVRLLREVRYFLLFGLEVPEAALEMYQRANTYREWTGRLDVVVQKYNSVLTELLPVEEPLFADRIQKMDTTLSPGLVDLRWHREDQIPDFIALAEGVIGDVSSVVDVVKSNLRKISAILARWCQAPLLERKPKPMSAEDFDSIHKAAVGVKLHMMTEDGKEIHKLIKDSSEALKVSKAAETWKSYVDFVNSIVIEGLVSAVAVSLQYLCEILDPLIIARNEMQPLFDVKIELQDSEIVFEPAFTLTSGSQGSLCLRGVIDGWLKDFFAIGTVMQRLDSGTGDYLNELKEHFHMQCLLALVSELIDNTEMKCLEYRQKFLEHSFLWLDSIQDSFNNFLADGAKDLVENFEEEGVLHRLNEAIEACEKSLNDYLEQKKKAFPRFYFVANQALLDILSNGNRPLKVAEYLGDCFDGVKSLNFEKDPVNGRIGTGIISKDKEYVPFYEDVVLEGAVEAYLTNLESHIRCTLRDILDNARATAENWEVDKPREIWLQDYCAQLALVTTQLVWTEETARAFEELEGGSETAMKDYKRVCDDRIEKLIKQVVGEKGPSSWGLR
;
A
#
# COMPACT_ATOMS: atom_id res chain seq x y z
N MET A 1 38.33 8.30 -75.18
CA MET A 1 39.31 7.62 -74.31
C MET A 1 39.24 8.29 -72.95
N GLY A 2 39.15 7.48 -71.90
CA GLY A 2 38.57 7.88 -70.62
C GLY A 2 39.43 8.81 -69.78
N GLU A 3 38.77 9.77 -69.14
CA GLU A 3 39.23 10.38 -67.90
C GLU A 3 38.77 9.47 -66.77
N GLY A 4 39.74 8.83 -66.10
CA GLY A 4 39.50 8.01 -64.92
C GLY A 4 39.11 8.89 -63.75
N GLU A 5 37.98 8.58 -63.12
CA GLU A 5 37.60 9.15 -61.83
C GLU A 5 38.69 8.81 -60.80
N GLY A 6 39.37 9.85 -60.30
CA GLY A 6 40.33 9.79 -59.21
C GLY A 6 39.65 9.48 -57.88
N GLY A 7 39.16 8.24 -57.74
CA GLY A 7 38.70 7.68 -56.48
C GLY A 7 39.81 6.91 -55.79
N LEU A 8 39.90 7.03 -54.46
CA LEU A 8 40.72 6.16 -53.63
C LEU A 8 40.37 4.69 -53.93
N ASP A 9 41.36 3.80 -54.01
CA ASP A 9 41.10 2.37 -54.25
C ASP A 9 40.09 1.85 -53.20
N LYS A 10 39.02 1.21 -53.68
CA LYS A 10 37.92 0.70 -52.85
C LYS A 10 38.39 -0.24 -51.74
N ARG A 11 39.55 -0.89 -51.90
CA ARG A 11 40.16 -1.75 -50.88
C ARG A 11 40.78 -0.92 -49.74
N VAL A 12 41.42 0.19 -50.06
CA VAL A 12 41.98 1.14 -49.09
C VAL A 12 40.84 1.86 -48.35
N GLU A 13 39.78 2.23 -49.07
CA GLU A 13 38.56 2.79 -48.49
C GLU A 13 37.95 1.85 -47.42
N PHE A 14 37.92 0.55 -47.73
CA PHE A 14 37.37 -0.47 -46.84
C PHE A 14 38.22 -0.69 -45.58
N VAL A 15 39.55 -0.72 -45.71
CA VAL A 15 40.46 -0.91 -44.57
C VAL A 15 40.44 0.29 -43.63
N LEU A 16 40.49 1.51 -44.16
CA LEU A 16 40.45 2.73 -43.36
C LEU A 16 39.11 2.86 -42.61
N ARG A 17 37.97 2.59 -43.25
CA ARG A 17 36.67 2.56 -42.57
C ARG A 17 36.64 1.59 -41.39
N ARG A 18 37.31 0.44 -41.51
CA ARG A 18 37.38 -0.55 -40.43
C ARG A 18 38.30 -0.11 -39.29
N ILE A 19 39.43 0.51 -39.59
CA ILE A 19 40.35 1.05 -38.56
C ILE A 19 39.64 2.16 -37.77
N PHE A 20 39.03 3.13 -38.45
CA PHE A 20 38.28 4.20 -37.78
C PHE A 20 37.06 3.71 -37.00
N ALA A 21 36.40 2.63 -37.46
CA ALA A 21 35.30 1.99 -36.73
C ALA A 21 35.76 1.26 -35.45
N VAL A 22 36.95 0.63 -35.44
CA VAL A 22 37.49 -0.07 -34.26
C VAL A 22 37.86 0.90 -33.14
N PHE A 23 38.24 2.14 -33.47
CA PHE A 23 38.58 3.17 -32.49
C PHE A 23 37.43 4.16 -32.18
N GLY A 24 36.21 3.91 -32.71
CA GLY A 24 35.00 4.66 -32.34
C GLY A 24 34.87 6.07 -32.94
N TYR A 25 35.56 6.38 -34.04
CA TYR A 25 35.56 7.72 -34.62
C TYR A 25 34.58 7.88 -35.79
N SER A 26 33.73 8.92 -35.75
CA SER A 26 32.71 9.24 -36.77
C SER A 26 33.20 10.10 -37.94
N LYS A 27 34.46 10.56 -37.94
CA LYS A 27 34.95 11.60 -38.86
C LYS A 27 35.69 11.07 -40.10
N TYR A 28 35.34 9.87 -40.57
CA TYR A 28 35.90 9.30 -41.81
C TYR A 28 35.70 10.22 -43.02
N ASP A 29 34.53 10.86 -43.12
CA ASP A 29 34.19 11.74 -44.24
C ASP A 29 35.00 13.05 -44.25
N LYS A 30 35.47 13.51 -43.08
CA LYS A 30 36.36 14.70 -42.97
C LYS A 30 37.79 14.35 -43.39
N PHE A 31 38.28 13.16 -43.03
CA PHE A 31 39.57 12.65 -43.52
C PHE A 31 39.56 12.42 -45.04
N LYS A 32 38.47 11.83 -45.55
CA LYS A 32 38.25 11.58 -46.98
C LYS A 32 38.22 12.88 -47.78
N SER A 33 37.57 13.94 -47.28
CA SER A 33 37.52 15.23 -47.97
C SER A 33 38.85 15.98 -47.96
N THR A 34 39.66 15.86 -46.90
CA THR A 34 41.00 16.46 -46.85
C THR A 34 41.96 15.79 -47.84
N ILE A 35 41.93 14.46 -47.95
CA ILE A 35 42.77 13.72 -48.91
C ILE A 35 42.31 13.95 -50.36
N LEU A 36 41.01 14.01 -50.62
CA LEU A 36 40.49 14.23 -51.98
C LEU A 36 40.64 15.69 -52.47
N ASN A 37 40.79 16.66 -51.56
CA ASN A 37 40.95 18.08 -51.93
C ASN A 37 42.40 18.52 -52.11
N GLN A 38 43.40 17.75 -51.65
CA GLN A 38 44.80 18.04 -51.92
C GLN A 38 45.22 17.49 -53.28
N LYS A 39 45.41 18.37 -54.27
CA LYS A 39 46.00 18.05 -55.58
C LYS A 39 47.53 17.88 -55.48
N GLU A 40 48.03 17.01 -54.61
CA GLU A 40 49.46 16.65 -54.58
C GLU A 40 49.67 15.14 -54.80
N ASP A 41 50.72 14.82 -55.55
CA ASP A 41 51.04 13.52 -56.16
C ASP A 41 51.45 12.39 -55.16
N SER A 42 51.05 12.44 -53.88
CA SER A 42 51.35 11.37 -52.92
C SER A 42 50.39 11.33 -51.73
N PRO A 43 49.63 10.23 -51.53
CA PRO A 43 48.76 10.02 -50.37
C PRO A 43 49.48 10.12 -49.02
N LEU A 44 50.78 9.81 -48.99
CA LEU A 44 51.64 9.88 -47.81
C LEU A 44 51.79 11.31 -47.27
N ARG A 45 51.97 12.28 -48.17
CA ARG A 45 52.20 13.68 -47.78
C ARG A 45 50.92 14.34 -47.27
N ALA A 46 49.78 13.94 -47.80
CA ALA A 46 48.46 14.35 -47.30
C ALA A 46 48.17 13.79 -45.90
N ILE A 47 48.63 12.56 -45.60
CA ILE A 47 48.51 11.95 -44.27
C ILE A 47 49.46 12.60 -43.27
N GLU A 48 50.71 12.90 -43.64
CA GLU A 48 51.64 13.66 -42.80
C GLU A 48 51.09 15.06 -42.49
N THR A 49 50.55 15.76 -43.50
CA THR A 49 49.94 17.09 -43.32
C THR A 49 48.67 17.06 -42.45
N PHE A 50 47.91 15.96 -42.47
CA PHE A 50 46.74 15.76 -41.60
C PHE A 50 47.14 15.44 -40.15
N LEU A 51 48.22 14.71 -39.94
CA LEU A 51 48.75 14.41 -38.60
C LEU A 51 49.49 15.60 -37.98
N ASP A 52 50.09 16.47 -38.81
CA ASP A 52 50.77 17.70 -38.41
C ASP A 52 49.84 18.93 -38.31
N ASP A 53 48.53 18.78 -38.61
CA ASP A 53 47.54 19.86 -38.53
C ASP A 53 47.28 20.26 -37.06
N PRO A 54 47.56 21.51 -36.63
CA PRO A 54 47.28 21.97 -35.28
C PRO A 54 45.78 22.06 -34.94
N GLU A 55 44.85 21.98 -35.90
CA GLU A 55 43.42 21.76 -35.60
C GLU A 55 43.12 20.29 -35.24
N CYS A 56 44.01 19.35 -35.57
CA CYS A 56 43.96 17.98 -35.09
C CYS A 56 44.43 17.85 -33.62
N THR A 57 44.99 18.92 -33.05
CA THR A 57 45.28 19.07 -31.61
C THR A 57 44.13 19.71 -30.83
N ALA A 58 42.95 19.06 -30.81
CA ALA A 58 41.85 19.47 -29.94
C ALA A 58 41.37 18.31 -29.05
N PHE A 59 41.93 18.29 -27.83
CA PHE A 59 41.40 17.69 -26.61
C PHE A 59 41.35 16.15 -26.51
N PHE A 60 42.50 15.56 -26.21
CA PHE A 60 42.56 14.52 -25.16
C PHE A 60 42.47 15.21 -23.78
N ALA A 61 41.33 15.81 -23.45
CA ALA A 61 40.98 16.03 -22.05
C ALA A 61 39.93 15.02 -21.67
N TYR A 62 40.30 14.18 -20.71
CA TYR A 62 39.36 13.45 -19.89
C TYR A 62 38.52 14.49 -19.12
N GLN A 63 37.25 14.68 -19.49
CA GLN A 63 36.27 15.25 -18.56
C GLN A 63 35.89 14.12 -17.61
N GLY A 64 36.42 14.20 -16.39
CA GLY A 64 36.06 13.33 -15.29
C GLY A 64 34.61 13.54 -14.90
N SER A 65 33.72 12.77 -15.50
CA SER A 65 32.41 12.39 -14.93
C SER A 65 31.89 11.26 -15.80
N GLY A 66 32.12 10.02 -15.35
CA GLY A 66 31.56 8.85 -15.99
C GLY A 66 30.04 8.95 -16.05
N GLU A 67 29.45 8.43 -17.12
CA GLU A 67 28.64 7.20 -17.10
C GLU A 67 28.38 6.69 -18.53
N SER A 68 28.67 5.41 -18.77
CA SER A 68 27.67 4.39 -19.13
C SER A 68 28.34 3.02 -19.32
N LEU A 69 27.88 2.04 -18.53
CA LEU A 69 27.94 0.59 -18.80
C LEU A 69 27.17 0.27 -20.11
N ALA A 70 27.20 -0.90 -20.76
CA ALA A 70 27.47 -2.27 -20.34
C ALA A 70 27.70 -3.15 -21.59
N ALA A 71 28.36 -4.30 -21.42
CA ALA A 71 27.86 -5.63 -21.80
C ALA A 71 29.01 -6.60 -22.11
N THR A 72 29.18 -7.50 -21.15
CA THR A 72 29.76 -8.84 -21.22
C THR A 72 29.71 -9.47 -22.60
N THR A 73 30.88 -9.78 -23.17
CA THR A 73 31.02 -10.93 -24.07
C THR A 73 32.22 -11.75 -23.62
N GLN A 74 31.97 -13.06 -23.57
CA GLN A 74 32.86 -14.08 -23.09
C GLN A 74 34.08 -14.26 -24.02
N SER A 75 35.16 -14.73 -23.39
CA SER A 75 36.39 -15.32 -23.96
C SER A 75 37.48 -14.36 -24.47
N PRO A 76 38.73 -14.51 -23.98
CA PRO A 76 39.91 -14.02 -24.67
C PRO A 76 40.26 -15.02 -25.78
N GLY A 77 39.73 -14.78 -26.97
CA GLY A 77 40.22 -15.38 -28.20
C GLY A 77 41.65 -14.94 -28.47
N SER A 78 42.60 -15.80 -28.10
CA SER A 78 44.04 -15.68 -28.31
C SER A 78 44.47 -15.10 -29.68
N VAL A 79 45.55 -14.31 -29.64
CA VAL A 79 46.35 -13.77 -30.77
C VAL A 79 46.65 -14.81 -31.88
N ALA A 80 46.58 -16.11 -31.55
CA ALA A 80 46.74 -17.23 -32.48
C ALA A 80 45.65 -17.29 -33.58
N GLN A 81 44.41 -16.83 -33.32
CA GLN A 81 43.34 -16.84 -34.33
C GLN A 81 43.48 -15.73 -35.37
N ILE A 82 44.14 -14.62 -35.04
CA ILE A 82 44.41 -13.52 -35.97
C ILE A 82 45.57 -13.90 -36.90
N LYS A 83 46.60 -14.61 -36.39
CA LYS A 83 47.72 -15.09 -37.21
C LYS A 83 47.34 -16.09 -38.30
N LYS A 84 46.28 -16.89 -38.11
CA LYS A 84 45.84 -17.89 -39.12
C LYS A 84 44.96 -17.32 -40.23
N LYS A 85 44.49 -16.06 -40.09
CA LYS A 85 43.64 -15.39 -41.09
C LYS A 85 44.39 -14.36 -41.95
N ALA A 86 45.68 -14.16 -41.68
CA ALA A 86 46.56 -13.28 -42.44
C ALA A 86 47.57 -14.09 -43.28
N GLU A 87 47.10 -15.08 -44.03
CA GLU A 87 47.83 -15.55 -45.22
C GLU A 87 47.44 -14.64 -46.38
N VAL A 88 48.10 -13.47 -46.45
CA VAL A 88 48.09 -12.63 -47.66
C VAL A 88 49.47 -12.77 -48.28
N GLU A 89 49.54 -13.36 -49.47
CA GLU A 89 50.78 -13.41 -50.25
C GLU A 89 51.25 -11.98 -50.56
N ILE A 90 52.51 -11.70 -50.20
CA ILE A 90 53.14 -10.41 -50.45
C ILE A 90 53.49 -10.33 -51.94
N SER A 91 52.71 -9.56 -52.70
CA SER A 91 53.07 -9.10 -54.05
C SER A 91 53.87 -7.81 -53.97
N ALA A 92 54.77 -7.58 -54.95
CA ALA A 92 55.57 -6.36 -55.09
C ALA A 92 54.72 -5.08 -55.11
N ASP A 93 53.46 -5.16 -55.54
CA ASP A 93 52.56 -4.02 -55.66
C ASP A 93 51.96 -3.54 -54.31
N ASN A 94 52.02 -4.37 -53.25
CA ASN A 94 51.43 -4.05 -51.93
C ASN A 94 52.48 -3.85 -50.82
N MET A 95 53.77 -3.82 -51.18
CA MET A 95 54.87 -3.79 -50.21
C MET A 95 54.96 -2.43 -49.49
N VAL A 96 54.69 -1.34 -50.21
CA VAL A 96 54.72 0.04 -49.66
C VAL A 96 53.57 0.26 -48.67
N ASP A 97 52.36 -0.17 -49.02
CA ASP A 97 51.18 -0.05 -48.14
C ASP A 97 51.32 -0.92 -46.88
N CYS A 98 51.90 -2.11 -46.97
CA CYS A 98 52.19 -2.95 -45.82
C CYS A 98 53.25 -2.32 -44.87
N ILE A 99 54.27 -1.65 -45.42
CA ILE A 99 55.29 -0.95 -44.63
C ILE A 99 54.70 0.27 -43.91
N ILE A 100 53.85 1.05 -44.58
CA ILE A 100 53.17 2.22 -44.00
C ILE A 100 52.23 1.79 -42.86
N VAL A 101 51.46 0.72 -43.07
CA VAL A 101 50.57 0.17 -42.03
C VAL A 101 51.38 -0.37 -40.85
N GLN A 102 52.53 -1.02 -41.09
CA GLN A 102 53.43 -1.45 -40.00
C GLN A 102 53.99 -0.28 -39.19
N GLU A 103 54.48 0.77 -39.84
CA GLU A 103 55.10 1.91 -39.16
C GLU A 103 54.06 2.77 -38.40
N LEU A 104 52.86 2.94 -38.97
CA LEU A 104 51.73 3.58 -38.28
C LEU A 104 51.28 2.75 -37.07
N SER A 105 51.18 1.43 -37.22
CA SER A 105 50.82 0.53 -36.11
C SER A 105 51.86 0.56 -34.99
N LYS A 106 53.14 0.65 -35.35
CA LYS A 106 54.25 0.74 -34.41
C LYS A 106 54.24 2.07 -33.64
N ARG A 107 54.08 3.20 -34.32
CA ARG A 107 53.94 4.52 -33.66
C ARG A 107 52.71 4.61 -32.78
N LEU A 108 51.60 3.99 -33.19
CA LEU A 108 50.39 3.93 -32.39
C LEU A 108 50.61 3.10 -31.11
N LEU A 109 51.29 1.96 -31.22
CA LEU A 109 51.69 1.12 -30.09
C LEU A 109 52.65 1.85 -29.13
N GLU A 110 53.63 2.58 -29.67
CA GLU A 110 54.58 3.38 -28.87
C GLU A 110 53.86 4.51 -28.11
N ASN A 111 52.93 5.22 -28.75
CA ASN A 111 52.12 6.25 -28.09
C ASN A 111 51.19 5.66 -27.03
N ILE A 112 50.53 4.52 -27.32
CA ILE A 112 49.67 3.83 -26.35
C ILE A 112 50.49 3.39 -25.14
N ASN A 113 51.68 2.80 -25.35
CA ASN A 113 52.56 2.38 -24.26
C ASN A 113 53.07 3.58 -23.43
N SER A 114 53.42 4.70 -24.07
CA SER A 114 53.82 5.91 -23.34
C SER A 114 52.68 6.49 -22.49
N LEU A 115 51.44 6.46 -22.99
CA LEU A 115 50.27 6.93 -22.25
C LEU A 115 49.91 5.99 -21.08
N LEU A 116 50.01 4.67 -21.31
CA LEU A 116 49.79 3.67 -20.26
C LEU A 116 50.83 3.79 -19.15
N ASN A 117 52.11 3.98 -19.49
CA ASN A 117 53.18 4.17 -18.51
C ASN A 117 53.00 5.46 -17.70
N GLY A 118 52.66 6.58 -18.34
CA GLY A 118 52.39 7.84 -17.64
C GLY A 118 51.16 7.77 -16.72
N ALA A 119 50.11 7.04 -17.13
CA ALA A 119 48.95 6.80 -16.27
C ALA A 119 49.27 5.89 -15.08
N PHE A 120 50.17 4.92 -15.25
CA PHE A 120 50.63 4.02 -14.19
C PHE A 120 51.51 4.75 -13.16
N GLU A 121 52.45 5.59 -13.61
CA GLU A 121 53.30 6.41 -12.73
C GLU A 121 52.47 7.42 -11.92
N GLY A 122 51.45 8.04 -12.54
CA GLY A 122 50.52 8.93 -11.84
C GLY A 122 49.65 8.18 -10.81
N TRP A 123 49.18 6.98 -11.15
CA TRP A 123 48.44 6.13 -10.22
C TRP A 123 49.31 5.69 -9.02
N GLU A 124 50.57 5.33 -9.26
CA GLU A 124 51.51 4.90 -8.20
C GLU A 124 51.74 6.01 -7.17
N ALA A 125 52.06 7.23 -7.61
CA ALA A 125 52.34 8.35 -6.72
C ALA A 125 51.10 8.77 -5.89
N ASP A 126 49.94 8.88 -6.53
CA ASP A 126 48.74 9.42 -5.88
C ASP A 126 48.04 8.37 -4.98
N CYS A 127 47.97 7.11 -5.42
CA CYS A 127 47.14 6.11 -4.74
C CYS A 127 47.89 5.35 -3.65
N VAL A 128 49.19 5.07 -3.82
CA VAL A 128 49.98 4.29 -2.85
C VAL A 128 50.35 5.13 -1.62
N ASP A 129 50.78 6.38 -1.82
CA ASP A 129 51.17 7.26 -0.71
C ASP A 129 49.94 7.75 0.07
N SER A 130 48.84 8.06 -0.61
CA SER A 130 47.55 8.34 0.05
C SER A 130 47.11 7.15 0.92
N ALA A 131 47.17 5.93 0.40
CA ALA A 131 46.78 4.71 1.13
C ALA A 131 47.59 4.49 2.42
N LYS A 132 48.91 4.70 2.39
CA LYS A 132 49.76 4.60 3.59
C LYS A 132 49.36 5.59 4.68
N GLU A 133 48.98 6.81 4.31
CA GLU A 133 48.46 7.79 5.28
C GLU A 133 47.08 7.40 5.80
N LYS A 134 46.20 6.82 4.97
CA LYS A 134 44.88 6.34 5.39
C LYS A 134 44.95 5.19 6.40
N LEU A 135 45.98 4.35 6.35
CA LEU A 135 46.21 3.29 7.36
C LEU A 135 46.61 3.82 8.74
N LYS A 136 46.99 5.11 8.83
CA LYS A 136 47.19 5.80 10.12
C LYS A 136 45.89 6.29 10.73
N MET A 137 44.74 6.12 10.09
CA MET A 137 43.47 6.51 10.66
C MET A 137 43.02 5.55 11.77
N ARG A 138 42.12 6.03 12.64
CA ARG A 138 41.53 5.25 13.73
C ARG A 138 40.61 4.15 13.19
N LEU A 139 40.36 3.11 13.97
CA LEU A 139 39.49 1.99 13.55
C LEU A 139 38.02 2.40 13.43
N LEU A 140 37.53 3.22 14.36
CA LEU A 140 36.13 3.62 14.45
C LEU A 140 35.99 5.15 14.41
N ARG A 141 34.85 5.63 13.92
CA ARG A 141 34.47 7.05 13.99
C ARG A 141 33.03 7.20 14.49
N ARG A 142 32.79 8.23 15.30
CA ARG A 142 31.46 8.62 15.75
C ARG A 142 30.89 9.69 14.82
N LEU A 143 29.63 9.53 14.42
CA LEU A 143 28.93 10.48 13.56
C LEU A 143 28.34 11.61 14.41
N GLU A 144 28.73 12.86 14.13
CA GLU A 144 28.39 14.03 14.95
C GLU A 144 26.88 14.32 15.02
N LYS A 145 26.11 13.96 14.00
CA LYS A 145 24.67 14.25 13.92
C LYS A 145 23.78 13.26 14.66
N THR A 146 24.19 11.99 14.73
CA THR A 146 23.36 10.88 15.21
C THR A 146 23.94 10.18 16.43
N GLY A 147 25.20 10.46 16.79
CA GLY A 147 25.91 9.76 17.86
C GLY A 147 26.29 8.31 17.54
N THR A 148 25.90 7.79 16.38
CA THR A 148 26.14 6.41 15.94
C THR A 148 27.58 6.17 15.48
N LEU A 149 28.02 4.92 15.53
CA LEU A 149 29.37 4.51 15.16
C LEU A 149 29.42 4.02 13.71
N LYS A 150 30.58 4.19 13.07
CA LYS A 150 30.92 3.64 11.76
C LYS A 150 32.37 3.16 11.73
N VAL A 151 32.63 2.04 11.06
CA VAL A 151 33.99 1.57 10.80
C VAL A 151 34.71 2.56 9.89
N ASN A 152 35.88 3.01 10.32
CA ASN A 152 36.65 4.05 9.68
C ASN A 152 37.71 3.47 8.75
N PHE A 153 37.25 2.70 7.76
CA PHE A 153 38.07 2.20 6.65
C PHE A 153 37.80 3.06 5.40
N ASP A 154 38.84 3.73 4.90
CA ASP A 154 38.70 4.75 3.84
C ASP A 154 38.32 4.08 2.48
N PRO A 155 37.31 4.57 1.75
CA PRO A 155 36.94 4.03 0.44
C PRO A 155 38.09 4.01 -0.58
N GLN A 156 39.08 4.90 -0.46
CA GLN A 156 40.28 4.91 -1.31
C GLN A 156 41.13 3.65 -1.10
N LEU A 157 41.18 3.10 0.12
CA LEU A 157 41.86 1.82 0.39
C LEU A 157 41.13 0.65 -0.28
N VAL A 158 39.79 0.62 -0.19
CA VAL A 158 38.98 -0.40 -0.88
C VAL A 158 39.19 -0.34 -2.40
N ARG A 159 39.26 0.87 -2.95
CA ARG A 159 39.55 1.12 -4.37
C ARG A 159 40.94 0.61 -4.77
N LEU A 160 41.97 0.96 -4.01
CA LEU A 160 43.34 0.50 -4.25
C LEU A 160 43.44 -1.04 -4.22
N LEU A 161 42.90 -1.69 -3.19
CA LEU A 161 42.92 -3.15 -3.08
C LEU A 161 42.18 -3.84 -4.24
N ARG A 162 41.12 -3.22 -4.76
CA ARG A 162 40.39 -3.68 -5.94
C ARG A 162 41.20 -3.50 -7.23
N GLU A 163 41.86 -2.36 -7.40
CA GLU A 163 42.70 -2.05 -8.56
C GLU A 163 43.92 -2.98 -8.63
N VAL A 164 44.61 -3.20 -7.52
CA VAL A 164 45.74 -4.16 -7.43
C VAL A 164 45.30 -5.58 -7.78
N ARG A 165 44.11 -6.01 -7.32
CA ARG A 165 43.54 -7.31 -7.72
C ARG A 165 43.35 -7.42 -9.23
N TYR A 166 42.87 -6.36 -9.88
CA TYR A 166 42.69 -6.35 -11.33
C TYR A 166 44.03 -6.36 -12.06
N PHE A 167 45.02 -5.58 -11.62
CA PHE A 167 46.35 -5.58 -12.23
C PHE A 167 47.03 -6.95 -12.19
N LEU A 168 46.93 -7.66 -11.04
CA LEU A 168 47.41 -9.04 -10.91
C LEU A 168 46.65 -10.02 -11.81
N LEU A 169 45.33 -9.83 -11.99
CA LEU A 169 44.51 -10.67 -12.87
C LEU A 169 44.85 -10.49 -14.35
N PHE A 170 45.21 -9.27 -14.75
CA PHE A 170 45.62 -8.92 -16.11
C PHE A 170 47.11 -9.15 -16.40
N GLY A 171 47.89 -9.60 -15.40
CA GLY A 171 49.33 -9.85 -15.54
C GLY A 171 50.16 -8.58 -15.70
N LEU A 172 49.67 -7.44 -15.20
CA LEU A 172 50.39 -6.17 -15.18
C LEU A 172 51.34 -6.12 -13.99
N GLU A 173 52.47 -5.43 -14.15
CA GLU A 173 53.39 -5.17 -13.05
C GLU A 173 52.73 -4.24 -12.03
N VAL A 174 52.91 -4.54 -10.74
CA VAL A 174 52.34 -3.77 -9.63
C VAL A 174 53.48 -3.30 -8.73
N PRO A 175 53.47 -2.05 -8.24
CA PRO A 175 54.49 -1.57 -7.32
C PRO A 175 54.57 -2.43 -6.05
N GLU A 176 55.79 -2.68 -5.57
CA GLU A 176 56.04 -3.54 -4.40
C GLU A 176 55.25 -3.07 -3.17
N ALA A 177 55.18 -1.76 -2.94
CA ALA A 177 54.39 -1.17 -1.85
C ALA A 177 52.88 -1.44 -1.96
N ALA A 178 52.32 -1.51 -3.17
CA ALA A 178 50.91 -1.82 -3.39
C ALA A 178 50.63 -3.34 -3.25
N LEU A 179 51.60 -4.17 -3.64
CA LEU A 179 51.55 -5.61 -3.47
C LEU A 179 51.60 -6.02 -1.99
N GLU A 180 52.47 -5.39 -1.18
CA GLU A 180 52.53 -5.61 0.27
C GLU A 180 51.20 -5.28 0.97
N MET A 181 50.54 -4.19 0.57
CA MET A 181 49.21 -3.84 1.09
C MET A 181 48.15 -4.84 0.65
N TYR A 182 48.22 -5.34 -0.60
CA TYR A 182 47.27 -6.32 -1.12
C TYR A 182 47.41 -7.71 -0.49
N GLN A 183 48.62 -8.13 -0.12
CA GLN A 183 48.83 -9.37 0.64
C GLN A 183 48.04 -9.40 1.96
N ARG A 184 47.75 -8.22 2.52
CA ARG A 184 46.98 -8.02 3.75
C ARG A 184 45.49 -7.72 3.52
N ALA A 185 45.04 -7.68 2.25
CA ALA A 185 43.67 -7.32 1.87
C ALA A 185 42.62 -8.24 2.51
N ASN A 186 42.91 -9.54 2.59
CA ASN A 186 42.01 -10.52 3.20
C ASN A 186 41.85 -10.28 4.71
N THR A 187 42.94 -9.95 5.39
CA THR A 187 42.95 -9.63 6.83
C THR A 187 42.16 -8.36 7.12
N TYR A 188 42.37 -7.29 6.34
CA TYR A 188 41.59 -6.06 6.50
C TYR A 188 40.10 -6.30 6.22
N ARG A 189 39.76 -7.08 5.18
CA ARG A 189 38.38 -7.43 4.85
C ARG A 189 37.71 -8.20 5.99
N GLU A 190 38.41 -9.14 6.60
CA GLU A 190 37.93 -9.90 7.76
C GLU A 190 37.68 -8.97 8.96
N TRP A 191 38.65 -8.12 9.29
CA TRP A 191 38.51 -7.17 10.40
C TRP A 191 37.40 -6.14 10.18
N THR A 192 37.26 -5.57 8.99
CA THR A 192 36.16 -4.64 8.66
C THR A 192 34.82 -5.33 8.78
N GLY A 193 34.68 -6.55 8.26
CA GLY A 193 33.42 -7.30 8.35
C GLY A 193 33.01 -7.61 9.78
N ARG A 194 33.97 -8.02 10.62
CA ARG A 194 33.72 -8.26 12.05
C ARG A 194 33.37 -6.98 12.81
N LEU A 195 34.11 -5.90 12.58
CA LEU A 195 33.82 -4.59 13.18
C LEU A 195 32.48 -4.01 12.73
N ASP A 196 32.07 -4.22 11.47
CA ASP A 196 30.79 -3.76 10.96
C ASP A 196 29.63 -4.45 11.69
N VAL A 197 29.72 -5.75 11.96
CA VAL A 197 28.72 -6.48 12.76
C VAL A 197 28.64 -5.93 14.18
N VAL A 198 29.79 -5.64 14.81
CA VAL A 198 29.85 -5.05 16.16
C VAL A 198 29.21 -3.67 16.18
N VAL A 199 29.55 -2.81 15.21
CA VAL A 199 28.99 -1.46 15.09
C VAL A 199 27.50 -1.49 14.81
N GLN A 200 27.03 -2.41 13.97
CA GLN A 200 25.61 -2.59 13.69
C GLN A 200 24.83 -2.95 14.95
N LYS A 201 25.33 -3.91 15.74
CA LYS A 201 24.73 -4.30 17.03
C LYS A 201 24.72 -3.14 18.03
N TYR A 202 25.83 -2.42 18.15
CA TYR A 202 25.91 -1.24 19.02
C TYR A 202 24.88 -0.18 18.62
N ASN A 203 24.77 0.12 17.33
CA ASN A 203 23.83 1.12 16.82
C ASN A 203 22.38 0.67 17.03
N SER A 204 22.06 -0.60 16.77
CA SER A 204 20.71 -1.16 17.01
C SER A 204 20.30 -1.00 18.48
N VAL A 205 21.19 -1.33 19.43
CA VAL A 205 20.92 -1.12 20.86
C VAL A 205 20.58 0.35 21.16
N LEU A 206 21.35 1.31 20.62
CA LEU A 206 21.07 2.73 20.88
C LEU A 206 19.78 3.24 20.20
N THR A 207 19.40 2.68 19.04
CA THR A 207 18.22 3.15 18.31
C THR A 207 16.91 2.48 18.75
N GLU A 208 16.99 1.27 19.32
CA GLU A 208 15.81 0.49 19.69
C GLU A 208 15.34 0.70 21.12
N LEU A 209 16.20 1.20 22.01
CA LEU A 209 15.86 1.42 23.41
C LEU A 209 14.84 2.56 23.58
N LEU A 210 13.80 2.30 24.36
CA LEU A 210 12.83 3.30 24.77
C LEU A 210 13.37 4.11 25.97
N PRO A 211 12.88 5.33 26.22
CA PRO A 211 13.33 6.15 27.36
C PRO A 211 13.18 5.48 28.72
N VAL A 212 12.21 4.58 28.87
CA VAL A 212 11.98 3.79 30.10
C VAL A 212 12.91 2.59 30.24
N GLU A 213 13.51 2.13 29.13
CA GLU A 213 14.46 1.02 29.09
C GLU A 213 15.91 1.51 29.20
N GLU A 214 16.23 2.73 28.72
CA GLU A 214 17.59 3.30 28.79
C GLU A 214 18.24 3.19 30.19
N PRO A 215 17.55 3.51 31.31
CA PRO A 215 18.15 3.40 32.65
C PRO A 215 18.49 1.97 33.05
N LEU A 216 17.79 0.96 32.52
CA LEU A 216 18.06 -0.47 32.80
C LEU A 216 19.35 -0.94 32.14
N PHE A 217 19.72 -0.33 31.02
CA PHE A 217 20.90 -0.69 30.24
C PHE A 217 22.08 0.26 30.45
N ALA A 218 21.93 1.36 31.22
CA ALA A 218 22.96 2.38 31.42
C ALA A 218 24.35 1.82 31.78
N ASP A 219 24.44 0.95 32.80
CA ASP A 219 25.71 0.32 33.22
C ASP A 219 26.34 -0.56 32.11
N ARG A 220 25.49 -1.20 31.30
CA ARG A 220 25.91 -2.06 30.19
C ARG A 220 26.35 -1.25 28.98
N ILE A 221 25.66 -0.16 28.68
CA ILE A 221 26.02 0.81 27.64
C ILE A 221 27.35 1.48 28.00
N GLN A 222 27.56 1.88 29.26
CA GLN A 222 28.83 2.44 29.71
C GLN A 222 29.99 1.44 29.54
N LYS A 223 29.76 0.15 29.80
CA LYS A 223 30.75 -0.91 29.54
C LYS A 223 31.04 -1.04 28.04
N MET A 224 30.02 -1.02 27.18
CA MET A 224 30.20 -1.03 25.72
C MET A 224 31.03 0.17 25.24
N ASP A 225 30.73 1.37 25.74
CA ASP A 225 31.47 2.60 25.40
C ASP A 225 32.92 2.52 25.86
N THR A 226 33.17 1.99 27.07
CA THR A 226 34.53 1.79 27.59
C THR A 226 35.31 0.77 26.76
N THR A 227 34.66 -0.32 26.34
CA THR A 227 35.27 -1.34 25.47
C THR A 227 35.57 -0.80 24.07
N LEU A 228 34.75 0.09 23.52
CA LEU A 228 34.95 0.67 22.18
C LEU A 228 35.87 1.90 22.16
N SER A 229 36.09 2.55 23.31
CA SER A 229 36.95 3.74 23.44
C SER A 229 38.35 3.56 22.84
N PRO A 230 39.08 2.44 23.04
CA PRO A 230 40.38 2.22 22.41
C PRO A 230 40.32 2.29 20.87
N GLY A 231 39.25 1.80 20.25
CA GLY A 231 39.01 1.86 18.80
C GLY A 231 38.69 3.27 18.27
N LEU A 232 38.23 4.17 19.15
CA LEU A 232 37.85 5.55 18.84
C LEU A 232 38.96 6.58 19.08
N VAL A 233 39.97 6.24 19.90
CA VAL A 233 41.02 7.18 20.33
C VAL A 233 42.42 6.75 19.88
N ASP A 234 42.80 5.49 20.16
CA ASP A 234 44.21 5.05 20.14
C ASP A 234 44.55 4.03 19.06
N LEU A 235 43.65 3.08 18.77
CA LEU A 235 43.89 2.01 17.80
C LEU A 235 43.77 2.51 16.36
N ARG A 236 44.80 2.23 15.57
CA ARG A 236 44.92 2.59 14.15
C ARG A 236 45.19 1.34 13.33
N TRP A 237 44.83 1.35 12.05
CA TRP A 237 44.95 0.17 11.16
C TRP A 237 46.39 -0.36 11.00
N HIS A 238 47.40 0.45 11.32
CA HIS A 238 48.81 0.05 11.27
C HIS A 238 49.31 -0.78 12.49
N ARG A 239 48.53 -0.89 13.59
CA ARG A 239 48.92 -1.64 14.80
C ARG A 239 48.29 -3.03 14.81
N GLU A 240 48.86 -3.95 14.04
CA GLU A 240 48.25 -5.25 13.71
C GLU A 240 48.09 -6.19 14.92
N ASP A 241 49.02 -6.16 15.88
CA ASP A 241 49.03 -7.11 17.00
C ASP A 241 47.87 -6.93 17.99
N GLN A 242 47.25 -5.75 18.03
CA GLN A 242 46.23 -5.40 19.04
C GLN A 242 44.79 -5.41 18.49
N ILE A 243 44.62 -5.52 17.16
CA ILE A 243 43.31 -5.44 16.50
C ILE A 243 42.47 -6.71 16.72
N PRO A 244 43.00 -7.94 16.56
CA PRO A 244 42.20 -9.16 16.75
C PRO A 244 41.66 -9.31 18.17
N ASP A 245 42.47 -9.02 19.19
CA ASP A 245 42.09 -9.10 20.60
C ASP A 245 41.02 -8.04 20.95
N PHE A 246 41.16 -6.83 20.40
CA PHE A 246 40.15 -5.78 20.54
C PHE A 246 38.82 -6.19 19.90
N ILE A 247 38.83 -6.73 18.67
CA ILE A 247 37.62 -7.17 17.98
C ILE A 247 36.94 -8.29 18.76
N ALA A 248 37.70 -9.29 19.23
CA ALA A 248 37.16 -10.41 20.01
C ALA A 248 36.52 -9.93 21.32
N LEU A 249 37.16 -8.99 22.03
CA LEU A 249 36.60 -8.39 23.25
C LEU A 249 35.31 -7.60 22.96
N ALA A 250 35.31 -6.78 21.90
CA ALA A 250 34.15 -5.98 21.51
C ALA A 250 32.98 -6.87 21.06
N GLU A 251 33.23 -7.92 20.27
CA GLU A 251 32.23 -8.91 19.86
C GLU A 251 31.57 -9.60 21.05
N GLY A 252 32.36 -9.98 22.06
CA GLY A 252 31.85 -10.60 23.29
C GLY A 252 30.94 -9.64 24.06
N VAL A 253 31.46 -8.46 24.43
CA VAL A 253 30.71 -7.51 25.29
C VAL A 253 29.46 -6.98 24.58
N ILE A 254 29.56 -6.57 23.31
CA ILE A 254 28.43 -5.98 22.58
C ILE A 254 27.45 -7.06 22.13
N GLY A 255 27.94 -8.25 21.79
CA GLY A 255 27.11 -9.41 21.52
C GLY A 255 26.25 -9.79 22.72
N ASP A 256 26.84 -9.83 23.92
CA ASP A 256 26.12 -10.11 25.15
C ASP A 256 25.02 -9.07 25.43
N VAL A 257 25.33 -7.77 25.33
CA VAL A 257 24.32 -6.73 25.58
C VAL A 257 23.21 -6.75 24.53
N SER A 258 23.55 -6.85 23.25
CA SER A 258 22.57 -6.98 22.16
C SER A 258 21.63 -8.15 22.39
N SER A 259 22.17 -9.32 22.80
CA SER A 259 21.35 -10.51 23.06
C SER A 259 20.33 -10.30 24.19
N VAL A 260 20.69 -9.53 25.24
CA VAL A 260 19.78 -9.21 26.33
C VAL A 260 18.69 -8.23 25.87
N VAL A 261 19.05 -7.22 25.08
CA VAL A 261 18.08 -6.29 24.48
C VAL A 261 17.10 -7.06 23.59
N ASP A 262 17.59 -7.96 22.74
CA ASP A 262 16.77 -8.80 21.86
C ASP A 262 15.75 -9.63 22.64
N VAL A 263 16.15 -10.21 23.78
CA VAL A 263 15.24 -10.98 24.65
C VAL A 263 14.15 -10.08 25.23
N VAL A 264 14.50 -8.93 25.80
CA VAL A 264 13.53 -7.99 26.40
C VAL A 264 12.55 -7.48 25.33
N LYS A 265 13.05 -7.08 24.16
CA LYS A 265 12.23 -6.60 23.04
C LYS A 265 11.35 -7.71 22.47
N SER A 266 11.88 -8.91 22.28
CA SER A 266 11.10 -10.07 21.81
C SER A 266 9.97 -10.41 22.77
N ASN A 267 10.23 -10.37 24.07
CA ASN A 267 9.22 -10.60 25.09
C ASN A 267 8.13 -9.52 25.08
N LEU A 268 8.50 -8.24 24.94
CA LEU A 268 7.54 -7.15 24.80
C LEU A 268 6.66 -7.32 23.56
N ARG A 269 7.25 -7.65 22.39
CA ARG A 269 6.50 -7.93 21.15
C ARG A 269 5.52 -9.10 21.32
N LYS A 270 5.92 -10.16 22.03
CA LYS A 270 5.03 -11.30 22.33
C LYS A 270 3.86 -10.88 23.23
N ILE A 271 4.10 -10.06 24.25
CA ILE A 271 3.04 -9.53 25.12
C ILE A 271 2.03 -8.73 24.27
N SER A 272 2.52 -7.79 23.45
CA SER A 272 1.64 -7.02 22.55
C SER A 272 0.87 -7.91 21.57
N ALA A 273 1.48 -8.98 21.06
CA ALA A 273 0.80 -9.92 20.16
C ALA A 273 -0.31 -10.72 20.86
N ILE A 274 -0.09 -11.13 22.12
CA ILE A 274 -1.12 -11.78 22.94
C ILE A 274 -2.32 -10.84 23.13
N LEU A 275 -2.07 -9.59 23.53
CA LEU A 275 -3.12 -8.58 23.73
C LEU A 275 -3.87 -8.27 22.42
N ALA A 276 -3.16 -8.17 21.29
CA ALA A 276 -3.78 -7.97 19.99
C ALA A 276 -4.67 -9.15 19.59
N ARG A 277 -4.29 -10.39 19.94
CA ARG A 277 -5.11 -11.58 19.70
C ARG A 277 -6.43 -11.54 20.47
N TRP A 278 -6.43 -11.02 21.69
CA TRP A 278 -7.66 -10.83 22.46
C TRP A 278 -8.67 -9.87 21.80
N CYS A 279 -8.18 -8.98 20.92
CA CYS A 279 -9.00 -7.99 20.22
C CYS A 279 -9.53 -8.50 18.85
N GLN A 280 -9.16 -9.71 18.40
CA GLN A 280 -9.51 -10.17 17.05
C GLN A 280 -10.99 -10.50 16.86
N ALA A 281 -11.69 -10.90 17.92
CA ALA A 281 -13.09 -11.26 17.85
C ALA A 281 -13.82 -10.88 19.14
N PRO A 282 -15.08 -10.43 19.06
CA PRO A 282 -15.89 -10.15 20.25
C PRO A 282 -16.17 -11.43 21.05
N LEU A 283 -16.47 -11.26 22.33
CA LEU A 283 -16.92 -12.36 23.20
C LEU A 283 -18.32 -12.85 22.80
N LEU A 284 -19.18 -11.94 22.36
CA LEU A 284 -20.53 -12.21 21.92
C LEU A 284 -20.56 -12.67 20.45
N GLU A 285 -21.30 -13.74 20.17
CA GLU A 285 -21.47 -14.27 18.83
C GLU A 285 -22.95 -14.36 18.48
N ARG A 286 -23.34 -13.64 17.43
CA ARG A 286 -24.72 -13.65 16.94
C ARG A 286 -25.08 -14.98 16.29
N LYS A 287 -26.31 -15.45 16.54
CA LYS A 287 -26.86 -16.66 15.92
C LYS A 287 -27.80 -16.29 14.75
N PRO A 288 -27.90 -17.14 13.71
CA PRO A 288 -28.67 -16.83 12.51
C PRO A 288 -30.18 -16.94 12.69
N LYS A 289 -30.65 -17.57 13.77
CA LYS A 289 -32.07 -17.74 14.10
C LYS A 289 -32.37 -17.06 15.44
N PRO A 290 -33.53 -16.39 15.57
CA PRO A 290 -34.04 -15.96 16.86
C PRO A 290 -34.19 -17.15 17.81
N MET A 291 -33.92 -16.92 19.09
CA MET A 291 -34.06 -17.94 20.12
C MET A 291 -34.49 -17.33 21.46
N SER A 292 -34.82 -18.18 22.43
CA SER A 292 -35.14 -17.70 23.77
C SER A 292 -33.92 -17.03 24.42
N ALA A 293 -34.17 -16.04 25.28
CA ALA A 293 -33.09 -15.34 25.97
C ALA A 293 -32.28 -16.29 26.88
N GLU A 294 -32.92 -17.31 27.44
CA GLU A 294 -32.29 -18.31 28.32
C GLU A 294 -31.36 -19.25 27.53
N ASP A 295 -31.80 -19.75 26.37
CA ASP A 295 -30.98 -20.60 25.52
C ASP A 295 -29.76 -19.83 24.99
N PHE A 296 -29.96 -18.56 24.61
CA PHE A 296 -28.87 -17.70 24.15
C PHE A 296 -27.84 -17.49 25.26
N ASP A 297 -28.29 -17.13 26.47
CA ASP A 297 -27.41 -16.90 27.63
C ASP A 297 -26.61 -18.16 28.01
N SER A 298 -27.22 -19.34 27.95
CA SER A 298 -26.56 -20.62 28.18
C SER A 298 -25.42 -20.89 27.18
N ILE A 299 -25.68 -20.68 25.88
CA ILE A 299 -24.67 -20.84 24.82
C ILE A 299 -23.57 -19.78 24.96
N HIS A 300 -23.94 -18.54 25.26
CA HIS A 300 -23.01 -17.45 25.48
C HIS A 300 -22.03 -17.77 26.61
N LYS A 301 -22.55 -18.16 27.78
CA LYS A 301 -21.74 -18.51 28.95
C LYS A 301 -20.77 -19.66 28.69
N ALA A 302 -21.21 -20.68 27.94
CA ALA A 302 -20.34 -21.78 27.54
C ALA A 302 -19.19 -21.29 26.63
N ALA A 303 -19.47 -20.45 25.64
CA ALA A 303 -18.47 -19.92 24.73
C ALA A 303 -17.49 -18.95 25.42
N VAL A 304 -18.00 -18.04 26.25
CA VAL A 304 -17.19 -17.08 27.01
C VAL A 304 -16.32 -17.79 28.03
N GLY A 305 -16.82 -18.81 28.72
CA GLY A 305 -16.03 -19.59 29.68
C GLY A 305 -14.77 -20.19 29.04
N VAL A 306 -14.87 -20.69 27.80
CA VAL A 306 -13.71 -21.20 27.04
C VAL A 306 -12.74 -20.06 26.69
N LYS A 307 -13.24 -18.93 26.17
CA LYS A 307 -12.40 -17.77 25.81
C LYS A 307 -11.67 -17.19 27.04
N LEU A 308 -12.36 -17.01 28.17
CA LEU A 308 -11.77 -16.50 29.43
C LEU A 308 -10.73 -17.46 30.01
N HIS A 309 -10.94 -18.77 29.90
CA HIS A 309 -9.93 -19.74 30.30
C HIS A 309 -8.65 -19.62 29.45
N MET A 310 -8.77 -19.48 28.13
CA MET A 310 -7.63 -19.24 27.25
C MET A 310 -6.90 -17.93 27.60
N MET A 311 -7.65 -16.85 27.85
CA MET A 311 -7.08 -15.57 28.29
C MET A 311 -6.37 -15.67 29.64
N THR A 312 -6.83 -16.52 30.55
CA THR A 312 -6.19 -16.77 31.84
C THR A 312 -4.82 -17.46 31.66
N GLU A 313 -4.71 -18.44 30.75
CA GLU A 313 -3.43 -19.08 30.43
C GLU A 313 -2.47 -18.10 29.72
N ASP A 314 -2.98 -17.28 28.80
CA ASP A 314 -2.22 -16.20 28.18
C ASP A 314 -1.71 -15.19 29.22
N GLY A 315 -2.52 -14.84 30.22
CA GLY A 315 -2.13 -13.99 31.35
C GLY A 315 -0.97 -14.57 32.15
N LYS A 316 -0.90 -15.89 32.33
CA LYS A 316 0.25 -16.56 32.96
C LYS A 316 1.50 -16.47 32.08
N GLU A 317 1.36 -16.59 30.76
CA GLU A 317 2.49 -16.43 29.83
C GLU A 317 3.01 -14.98 29.85
N ILE A 318 2.15 -13.97 29.94
CA ILE A 318 2.59 -12.56 30.10
C ILE A 318 3.45 -12.40 31.36
N HIS A 319 3.02 -12.95 32.51
CA HIS A 319 3.80 -12.92 33.75
C HIS A 319 5.15 -13.61 33.60
N LYS A 320 5.18 -14.75 32.89
CA LYS A 320 6.42 -15.49 32.59
C LYS A 320 7.35 -14.68 31.68
N LEU A 321 6.84 -14.01 30.64
CA LEU A 321 7.65 -13.16 29.75
C LEU A 321 8.28 -11.98 30.50
N ILE A 322 7.57 -11.38 31.46
CA ILE A 322 8.14 -10.33 32.33
C ILE A 322 9.22 -10.92 33.25
N LYS A 323 8.97 -12.10 33.82
CA LYS A 323 9.95 -12.80 34.66
C LYS A 323 11.22 -13.14 33.86
N ASP A 324 11.09 -13.66 32.66
CA ASP A 324 12.21 -14.00 31.76
C ASP A 324 13.02 -12.74 31.40
N SER A 325 12.33 -11.60 31.23
CA SER A 325 12.97 -10.29 30.99
C SER A 325 13.78 -9.81 32.19
N SER A 326 13.26 -9.99 33.42
CA SER A 326 13.98 -9.68 34.67
C SER A 326 15.23 -10.55 34.83
N GLU A 327 15.12 -11.85 34.54
CA GLU A 327 16.22 -12.81 34.63
C GLU A 327 17.33 -12.53 33.60
N ALA A 328 16.96 -12.16 32.37
CA ALA A 328 17.90 -11.75 31.33
C ALA A 328 18.68 -10.47 31.72
N LEU A 329 17.99 -9.49 32.30
CA LEU A 329 18.59 -8.24 32.77
C LEU A 329 19.49 -8.43 33.99
N LYS A 330 19.22 -9.46 34.81
CA LYS A 330 19.87 -9.72 36.12
C LYS A 330 19.69 -8.57 37.11
N VAL A 331 18.55 -7.88 37.03
CA VAL A 331 18.22 -6.73 37.89
C VAL A 331 17.35 -7.18 39.06
N SER A 332 17.56 -6.58 40.23
CA SER A 332 16.71 -6.83 41.40
C SER A 332 15.28 -6.37 41.13
N LYS A 333 14.30 -7.21 41.49
CA LYS A 333 12.86 -6.87 41.38
C LYS A 333 12.45 -5.65 42.23
N ALA A 334 13.27 -5.27 43.21
CA ALA A 334 13.05 -4.10 44.06
C ALA A 334 13.63 -2.80 43.47
N ALA A 335 14.39 -2.87 42.38
CA ALA A 335 15.00 -1.69 41.77
C ALA A 335 13.94 -0.76 41.19
N GLU A 336 14.10 0.54 41.42
CA GLU A 336 13.16 1.55 40.94
C GLU A 336 13.06 1.58 39.41
N THR A 337 14.19 1.43 38.73
CA THR A 337 14.26 1.35 37.26
C THR A 337 13.50 0.14 36.71
N TRP A 338 13.49 -0.98 37.44
CA TRP A 338 12.70 -2.16 37.06
C TRP A 338 11.21 -1.94 37.27
N LYS A 339 10.81 -1.28 38.36
CA LYS A 339 9.41 -0.92 38.60
C LYS A 339 8.87 0.00 37.50
N SER A 340 9.62 1.03 37.12
CA SER A 340 9.22 1.93 36.02
C SER A 340 9.00 1.19 34.69
N TYR A 341 9.82 0.17 34.40
CA TYR A 341 9.61 -0.69 33.24
C TYR A 341 8.36 -1.56 33.36
N VAL A 342 8.12 -2.16 34.54
CA VAL A 342 6.90 -2.93 34.81
C VAL A 342 5.65 -2.05 34.70
N ASP A 343 5.69 -0.81 35.19
CA ASP A 343 4.58 0.15 35.10
C ASP A 343 4.29 0.55 33.65
N PHE A 344 5.34 0.69 32.83
CA PHE A 344 5.19 0.90 31.39
C PHE A 344 4.50 -0.30 30.71
N VAL A 345 4.95 -1.53 30.98
CA VAL A 345 4.31 -2.74 30.44
C VAL A 345 2.88 -2.90 30.97
N ASN A 346 2.64 -2.54 32.24
CA ASN A 346 1.33 -2.53 32.86
C ASN A 346 0.35 -1.59 32.12
N SER A 347 0.83 -0.41 31.72
CA SER A 347 0.03 0.54 30.92
C SER A 347 -0.39 -0.06 29.57
N ILE A 348 0.52 -0.77 28.89
CA ILE A 348 0.23 -1.49 27.63
C ILE A 348 -0.83 -2.58 27.87
N VAL A 349 -0.73 -3.32 28.98
CA VAL A 349 -1.72 -4.35 29.34
C VAL A 349 -3.09 -3.73 29.62
N ILE A 350 -3.16 -2.60 30.33
CA ILE A 350 -4.41 -1.87 30.57
C ILE A 350 -5.04 -1.46 29.23
N GLU A 351 -4.28 -0.84 28.33
CA GLU A 351 -4.79 -0.46 27.00
C GLU A 351 -5.27 -1.66 26.19
N GLY A 352 -4.55 -2.80 26.25
CA GLY A 352 -4.95 -4.04 25.61
C GLY A 352 -6.25 -4.62 26.18
N LEU A 353 -6.41 -4.61 27.50
CA LEU A 353 -7.63 -5.06 28.18
C LEU A 353 -8.83 -4.16 27.84
N VAL A 354 -8.64 -2.83 27.88
CA VAL A 354 -9.65 -1.84 27.47
C VAL A 354 -10.09 -2.11 26.03
N SER A 355 -9.12 -2.32 25.12
CA SER A 355 -9.40 -2.60 23.72
C SER A 355 -10.17 -3.91 23.52
N ALA A 356 -9.82 -4.97 24.26
CA ALA A 356 -10.52 -6.26 24.18
C ALA A 356 -11.98 -6.17 24.64
N VAL A 357 -12.25 -5.44 25.73
CA VAL A 357 -13.63 -5.17 26.19
C VAL A 357 -14.37 -4.27 25.20
N ALA A 358 -13.69 -3.24 24.67
CA ALA A 358 -14.26 -2.30 23.71
C ALA A 358 -14.80 -3.00 22.46
N VAL A 359 -14.06 -3.96 21.89
CA VAL A 359 -14.50 -4.74 20.71
C VAL A 359 -15.84 -5.42 20.97
N SER A 360 -16.02 -6.00 22.16
CA SER A 360 -17.26 -6.69 22.53
C SER A 360 -18.42 -5.72 22.78
N LEU A 361 -18.16 -4.59 23.45
CA LEU A 361 -19.16 -3.54 23.69
C LEU A 361 -19.60 -2.84 22.40
N GLN A 362 -18.65 -2.50 21.52
CA GLN A 362 -18.94 -1.91 20.21
C GLN A 362 -19.79 -2.87 19.37
N TYR A 363 -19.42 -4.15 19.34
CA TYR A 363 -20.22 -5.16 18.68
C TYR A 363 -21.64 -5.26 19.25
N LEU A 364 -21.80 -5.18 20.58
CA LEU A 364 -23.12 -5.14 21.22
C LEU A 364 -23.92 -3.90 20.78
N CYS A 365 -23.30 -2.72 20.73
CA CYS A 365 -23.96 -1.52 20.20
C CYS A 365 -24.41 -1.74 18.75
N GLU A 366 -23.56 -2.30 17.90
CA GLU A 366 -23.87 -2.52 16.48
C GLU A 366 -25.06 -3.47 16.27
N ILE A 367 -25.18 -4.52 17.08
CA ILE A 367 -26.31 -5.46 16.98
C ILE A 367 -27.60 -4.93 17.58
N LEU A 368 -27.54 -3.89 18.42
CA LEU A 368 -28.71 -3.22 19.01
C LEU A 368 -29.12 -1.96 18.22
N ASP A 369 -28.25 -1.42 17.37
CA ASP A 369 -28.51 -0.22 16.58
C ASP A 369 -29.55 -0.48 15.46
N PRO A 370 -30.71 0.22 15.46
CA PRO A 370 -31.74 0.04 14.45
C PRO A 370 -31.30 0.31 13.01
N LEU A 371 -30.39 1.26 12.79
CA LEU A 371 -29.88 1.63 11.46
C LEU A 371 -28.98 0.53 10.90
N ILE A 372 -28.12 -0.05 11.76
CA ILE A 372 -27.23 -1.14 11.39
C ILE A 372 -28.02 -2.42 11.16
N ILE A 373 -29.02 -2.70 12.01
CA ILE A 373 -29.97 -3.81 11.83
C ILE A 373 -30.64 -3.72 10.46
N ALA A 374 -31.18 -2.56 10.10
CA ALA A 374 -31.84 -2.35 8.82
C ALA A 374 -30.87 -2.47 7.63
N ARG A 375 -29.67 -1.88 7.73
CA ARG A 375 -28.67 -1.90 6.65
C ARG A 375 -28.16 -3.31 6.35
N ASN A 376 -27.98 -4.13 7.36
CA ASN A 376 -27.39 -5.46 7.23
C ASN A 376 -28.44 -6.58 7.26
N GLU A 377 -29.74 -6.25 7.15
CA GLU A 377 -30.87 -7.18 7.18
C GLU A 377 -30.82 -8.18 8.35
N MET A 378 -30.49 -7.67 9.54
CA MET A 378 -30.26 -8.50 10.71
C MET A 378 -31.57 -9.04 11.27
N GLN A 379 -31.74 -10.37 11.25
CA GLN A 379 -32.75 -11.08 12.05
C GLN A 379 -32.76 -10.70 13.55
N PRO A 380 -33.93 -10.72 14.22
CA PRO A 380 -34.05 -10.46 15.65
C PRO A 380 -33.19 -11.39 16.51
N LEU A 381 -32.73 -10.89 17.66
CA LEU A 381 -31.96 -11.67 18.65
C LEU A 381 -32.87 -12.60 19.47
N PHE A 382 -33.99 -12.06 19.93
CA PHE A 382 -34.93 -12.73 20.82
C PHE A 382 -36.33 -12.74 20.24
N ASP A 383 -37.08 -13.81 20.52
CA ASP A 383 -38.53 -13.83 20.37
C ASP A 383 -39.17 -13.33 21.67
N VAL A 384 -39.93 -12.23 21.59
CA VAL A 384 -40.67 -11.64 22.71
C VAL A 384 -42.16 -11.71 22.41
N LYS A 385 -42.91 -12.40 23.26
CA LYS A 385 -44.37 -12.51 23.16
C LYS A 385 -45.05 -11.40 23.96
N ILE A 386 -46.24 -11.03 23.51
CA ILE A 386 -47.14 -10.14 24.23
C ILE A 386 -48.39 -10.94 24.61
N GLU A 387 -48.68 -11.03 25.90
CA GLU A 387 -49.76 -11.85 26.44
C GLU A 387 -50.69 -11.00 27.32
N LEU A 388 -51.98 -11.33 27.34
CA LEU A 388 -52.96 -10.72 28.25
C LEU A 388 -53.12 -11.66 29.45
N GLN A 389 -52.55 -11.27 30.59
CA GLN A 389 -52.59 -12.04 31.84
C GLN A 389 -53.23 -11.19 32.94
N ASP A 390 -54.21 -11.75 33.64
CA ASP A 390 -54.90 -11.09 34.76
C ASP A 390 -55.43 -9.67 34.44
N SER A 391 -55.90 -9.46 33.20
CA SER A 391 -56.38 -8.17 32.66
C SER A 391 -55.31 -7.12 32.35
N GLU A 392 -54.03 -7.50 32.39
CA GLU A 392 -52.89 -6.67 32.02
C GLU A 392 -52.12 -7.25 30.83
N ILE A 393 -51.59 -6.37 29.98
CA ILE A 393 -50.75 -6.76 28.84
C ILE A 393 -49.29 -6.82 29.28
N VAL A 394 -48.73 -8.03 29.28
CA VAL A 394 -47.37 -8.34 29.74
C VAL A 394 -46.49 -8.86 28.59
N PHE A 395 -45.18 -8.65 28.72
CA PHE A 395 -44.19 -9.20 27.80
C PHE A 395 -43.59 -10.48 28.38
N GLU A 396 -43.45 -11.52 27.56
CA GLU A 396 -42.77 -12.77 27.91
C GLU A 396 -41.61 -13.02 26.92
N PRO A 397 -40.35 -12.98 27.36
CA PRO A 397 -39.86 -12.60 28.70
C PRO A 397 -40.01 -11.10 29.00
N ALA A 398 -40.10 -10.74 30.28
CA ALA A 398 -40.24 -9.34 30.70
C ALA A 398 -38.95 -8.53 30.47
N PHE A 399 -39.09 -7.22 30.20
CA PHE A 399 -37.95 -6.30 30.07
C PHE A 399 -37.22 -6.10 31.41
N THR A 400 -37.98 -5.91 32.49
CA THR A 400 -37.49 -5.73 33.88
C THR A 400 -38.16 -6.72 34.83
N LEU A 401 -37.48 -7.10 35.91
CA LEU A 401 -38.06 -7.93 36.97
C LEU A 401 -39.24 -7.20 37.63
N THR A 402 -40.44 -7.76 37.52
CA THR A 402 -41.62 -7.35 38.30
C THR A 402 -41.73 -8.22 39.55
N SER A 403 -42.30 -7.68 40.64
CA SER A 403 -42.27 -8.28 41.99
C SER A 403 -42.99 -9.64 42.15
N GLY A 404 -43.52 -10.23 41.07
CA GLY A 404 -44.21 -11.53 41.05
C GLY A 404 -43.47 -12.66 40.32
N SER A 405 -42.41 -12.40 39.55
CA SER A 405 -41.72 -13.43 38.74
C SER A 405 -40.54 -14.04 39.49
N GLN A 406 -40.80 -14.96 40.43
CA GLN A 406 -39.72 -15.81 40.95
C GLN A 406 -39.37 -16.89 39.91
N GLY A 407 -38.31 -16.63 39.13
CA GLY A 407 -37.61 -17.67 38.35
C GLY A 407 -37.42 -17.43 36.86
N SER A 408 -38.01 -16.40 36.25
CA SER A 408 -37.81 -16.10 34.82
C SER A 408 -36.76 -15.01 34.60
N LEU A 409 -35.84 -15.23 33.64
CA LEU A 409 -34.82 -14.26 33.23
C LEU A 409 -35.46 -13.06 32.52
N CYS A 410 -35.16 -11.84 32.98
CA CYS A 410 -35.56 -10.63 32.27
C CYS A 410 -34.53 -10.25 31.19
N LEU A 411 -34.98 -9.59 30.12
CA LEU A 411 -34.13 -9.22 28.99
C LEU A 411 -32.95 -8.32 29.40
N ARG A 412 -33.21 -7.31 30.26
CA ARG A 412 -32.12 -6.47 30.81
C ARG A 412 -31.14 -7.27 31.64
N GLY A 413 -31.62 -8.22 32.44
CA GLY A 413 -30.77 -9.08 33.27
C GLY A 413 -29.83 -9.97 32.43
N VAL A 414 -30.27 -10.41 31.25
CA VAL A 414 -29.42 -11.16 30.31
C VAL A 414 -28.33 -10.26 29.72
N ILE A 415 -28.69 -9.06 29.27
CA ILE A 415 -27.71 -8.10 28.72
C ILE A 415 -26.72 -7.65 29.81
N ASP A 416 -27.18 -7.36 31.02
CA ASP A 416 -26.33 -7.06 32.18
C ASP A 416 -25.39 -8.24 32.51
N GLY A 417 -25.84 -9.47 32.27
CA GLY A 417 -25.02 -10.68 32.32
C GLY A 417 -23.88 -10.63 31.32
N TRP A 418 -24.17 -10.35 30.04
CA TRP A 418 -23.15 -10.20 29.00
C TRP A 418 -22.16 -9.08 29.31
N LEU A 419 -22.65 -7.94 29.82
CA LEU A 419 -21.78 -6.84 30.24
C LEU A 419 -20.83 -7.32 31.35
N LYS A 420 -21.32 -8.02 32.38
CA LYS A 420 -20.45 -8.60 33.42
C LYS A 420 -19.41 -9.56 32.83
N ASP A 421 -19.82 -10.39 31.88
CA ASP A 421 -18.95 -11.34 31.20
C ASP A 421 -17.87 -10.64 30.35
N PHE A 422 -18.20 -9.50 29.72
CA PHE A 422 -17.20 -8.68 29.02
C PHE A 422 -16.18 -8.08 29.98
N PHE A 423 -16.63 -7.52 31.10
CA PHE A 423 -15.72 -6.97 32.11
C PHE A 423 -14.93 -8.05 32.86
N ALA A 424 -15.36 -9.32 32.84
CA ALA A 424 -14.58 -10.43 33.39
C ALA A 424 -13.22 -10.61 32.69
N ILE A 425 -13.02 -10.05 31.49
CA ILE A 425 -11.68 -9.95 30.87
C ILE A 425 -10.69 -9.25 31.83
N GLY A 426 -11.13 -8.25 32.61
CA GLY A 426 -10.28 -7.54 33.57
C GLY A 426 -9.79 -8.37 34.76
N THR A 427 -10.36 -9.56 34.98
CA THR A 427 -10.02 -10.46 36.10
C THR A 427 -9.22 -11.69 35.68
N VAL A 428 -8.95 -11.87 34.38
CA VAL A 428 -8.25 -13.05 33.85
C VAL A 428 -6.79 -13.14 34.30
N MET A 429 -6.20 -12.02 34.70
CA MET A 429 -4.81 -11.97 35.15
C MET A 429 -4.65 -11.03 36.34
N GLN A 430 -3.69 -11.36 37.21
CA GLN A 430 -3.27 -10.48 38.29
C GLN A 430 -2.52 -9.27 37.74
N ARG A 431 -2.49 -8.22 38.55
CA ARG A 431 -1.76 -7.01 38.21
C ARG A 431 -0.26 -7.22 38.18
N LEU A 432 0.42 -6.54 37.24
CA LEU A 432 1.87 -6.67 37.08
C LEU A 432 2.66 -5.81 38.08
N ASP A 433 2.11 -4.67 38.50
CA ASP A 433 2.72 -3.69 39.40
C ASP A 433 2.71 -4.14 40.87
N SER A 434 1.54 -4.54 41.37
CA SER A 434 1.32 -4.91 42.77
C SER A 434 1.40 -6.43 43.02
N GLY A 435 1.29 -7.24 41.97
CA GLY A 435 1.16 -8.70 42.06
C GLY A 435 -0.14 -9.16 42.75
N THR A 436 -1.06 -8.25 43.05
CA THR A 436 -2.31 -8.53 43.78
C THR A 436 -3.46 -7.64 43.27
N GLY A 437 -4.66 -8.22 43.15
CA GLY A 437 -5.82 -7.53 42.59
C GLY A 437 -6.00 -7.74 41.09
N ASP A 438 -6.99 -7.05 40.52
CA ASP A 438 -7.41 -7.11 39.12
C ASP A 438 -7.39 -5.71 38.46
N TYR A 439 -7.86 -5.63 37.21
CA TYR A 439 -7.92 -4.40 36.42
C TYR A 439 -9.35 -3.84 36.27
N LEU A 440 -10.32 -4.31 37.07
CA LEU A 440 -11.73 -3.97 36.86
C LEU A 440 -12.03 -2.49 37.07
N ASN A 441 -11.37 -1.85 38.03
CA ASN A 441 -11.64 -0.45 38.35
C ASN A 441 -11.18 0.46 37.21
N GLU A 442 -9.97 0.25 36.69
CA GLU A 442 -9.46 0.99 35.54
C GLU A 442 -10.34 0.82 34.32
N LEU A 443 -10.83 -0.40 34.06
CA LEU A 443 -11.76 -0.65 32.95
C LEU A 443 -13.07 0.13 33.13
N LYS A 444 -13.65 0.16 34.34
CA LYS A 444 -14.91 0.86 34.62
C LYS A 444 -14.76 2.39 34.61
N GLU A 445 -13.61 2.90 35.04
CA GLU A 445 -13.31 4.33 35.07
C GLU A 445 -12.86 4.86 33.71
N HIS A 446 -12.45 3.98 32.78
CA HIS A 446 -12.02 4.38 31.46
C HIS A 446 -13.15 5.07 30.68
N PHE A 447 -12.91 6.30 30.24
CA PHE A 447 -13.90 7.15 29.57
C PHE A 447 -14.58 6.45 28.38
N HIS A 448 -13.80 5.78 27.51
CA HIS A 448 -14.33 5.05 26.37
C HIS A 448 -15.34 3.95 26.78
N MET A 449 -15.09 3.26 27.90
CA MET A 449 -15.99 2.21 28.39
C MET A 449 -17.30 2.83 28.90
N GLN A 450 -17.22 3.97 29.60
CA GLN A 450 -18.39 4.70 30.08
C GLN A 450 -19.26 5.20 28.93
N CYS A 451 -18.65 5.71 27.85
CA CYS A 451 -19.39 6.11 26.65
C CYS A 451 -20.11 4.93 25.98
N LEU A 452 -19.43 3.79 25.83
CA LEU A 452 -20.05 2.60 25.24
C LEU A 452 -21.17 2.04 26.11
N LEU A 453 -21.00 2.01 27.44
CA LEU A 453 -22.05 1.58 28.36
C LEU A 453 -23.28 2.51 28.32
N ALA A 454 -23.06 3.83 28.26
CA ALA A 454 -24.14 4.80 28.11
C ALA A 454 -24.90 4.58 26.80
N LEU A 455 -24.19 4.32 25.70
CA LEU A 455 -24.79 4.03 24.40
C LEU A 455 -25.60 2.73 24.41
N VAL A 456 -25.07 1.65 25.02
CA VAL A 456 -25.81 0.39 25.18
C VAL A 456 -27.11 0.64 25.96
N SER A 457 -27.04 1.38 27.07
CA SER A 457 -28.23 1.72 27.86
C SER A 457 -29.25 2.50 27.03
N GLU A 458 -28.81 3.53 26.31
CA GLU A 458 -29.69 4.35 25.46
C GLU A 458 -30.38 3.52 24.37
N LEU A 459 -29.65 2.60 23.72
CA LEU A 459 -30.22 1.71 22.70
C LEU A 459 -31.28 0.77 23.28
N ILE A 460 -31.05 0.23 24.48
CA ILE A 460 -32.01 -0.64 25.17
C ILE A 460 -33.23 0.17 25.61
N ASP A 461 -33.03 1.35 26.20
CA ASP A 461 -34.10 2.24 26.65
C ASP A 461 -35.01 2.64 25.47
N ASN A 462 -34.41 3.00 24.32
CA ASN A 462 -35.13 3.32 23.09
C ASN A 462 -35.93 2.12 22.54
N THR A 463 -35.38 0.92 22.65
CA THR A 463 -36.07 -0.32 22.21
C THR A 463 -37.26 -0.61 23.13
N GLU A 464 -37.06 -0.51 24.44
CA GLU A 464 -38.12 -0.71 25.44
C GLU A 464 -39.26 0.31 25.25
N MET A 465 -38.93 1.58 25.00
CA MET A 465 -39.90 2.63 24.73
C MET A 465 -40.78 2.30 23.51
N LYS A 466 -40.18 1.85 22.39
CA LYS A 466 -40.93 1.43 21.20
C LYS A 466 -41.84 0.22 21.46
N CYS A 467 -41.39 -0.73 22.29
CA CYS A 467 -42.23 -1.85 22.70
C CYS A 467 -43.41 -1.39 23.56
N LEU A 468 -43.20 -0.45 24.48
CA LEU A 468 -44.28 0.14 25.28
C LEU A 468 -45.27 0.95 24.43
N GLU A 469 -44.80 1.70 23.44
CA GLU A 469 -45.66 2.38 22.45
C GLU A 469 -46.50 1.37 21.65
N TYR A 470 -45.91 0.24 21.26
CA TYR A 470 -46.64 -0.83 20.58
C TYR A 470 -47.70 -1.46 21.50
N ARG A 471 -47.38 -1.67 22.78
CA ARG A 471 -48.34 -2.13 23.80
C ARG A 471 -49.51 -1.16 23.95
N GLN A 472 -49.26 0.15 23.87
CA GLN A 472 -50.30 1.17 24.03
C GLN A 472 -51.44 1.03 23.01
N LYS A 473 -51.14 0.61 21.78
CA LYS A 473 -52.15 0.36 20.73
C LYS A 473 -53.18 -0.69 21.13
N PHE A 474 -52.76 -1.68 21.91
CA PHE A 474 -53.70 -2.68 22.44
C PHE A 474 -54.48 -2.11 23.62
N LEU A 475 -53.84 -1.33 24.48
CA LEU A 475 -54.51 -0.70 25.63
C LEU A 475 -55.64 0.26 25.22
N GLU A 476 -55.63 0.83 24.01
CA GLU A 476 -56.78 1.57 23.46
C GLU A 476 -58.06 0.70 23.37
N HIS A 477 -57.89 -0.61 23.24
CA HIS A 477 -58.96 -1.60 23.23
C HIS A 477 -59.21 -2.26 24.58
N SER A 478 -58.68 -1.69 25.68
CA SER A 478 -58.76 -2.31 27.00
C SER A 478 -60.19 -2.52 27.52
N PHE A 479 -61.13 -1.72 27.03
CA PHE A 479 -62.56 -1.89 27.30
C PHE A 479 -63.06 -3.30 26.95
N LEU A 480 -62.44 -4.01 26.00
CA LEU A 480 -62.85 -5.37 25.61
C LEU A 480 -62.64 -6.42 26.71
N TRP A 481 -61.71 -6.19 27.64
CA TRP A 481 -61.41 -7.11 28.75
C TRP A 481 -61.54 -6.47 30.14
N LEU A 482 -61.64 -5.14 30.24
CA LEU A 482 -61.89 -4.44 31.50
C LEU A 482 -63.38 -4.17 31.75
N ASP A 483 -64.16 -3.89 30.70
CA ASP A 483 -65.58 -3.58 30.86
C ASP A 483 -66.42 -4.86 30.85
N SER A 484 -67.38 -4.94 31.76
CA SER A 484 -68.37 -6.01 31.78
C SER A 484 -69.34 -5.85 30.60
N ILE A 485 -69.50 -6.91 29.81
CA ILE A 485 -70.46 -6.96 28.68
C ILE A 485 -71.87 -6.56 29.15
N GLN A 486 -72.26 -6.94 30.37
CA GLN A 486 -73.55 -6.57 30.95
C GLN A 486 -73.71 -5.05 31.14
N ASP A 487 -72.66 -4.36 31.60
CA ASP A 487 -72.73 -2.93 31.91
C ASP A 487 -72.75 -2.09 30.62
N SER A 488 -71.95 -2.49 29.62
CA SER A 488 -71.98 -1.88 28.28
C SER A 488 -73.32 -2.09 27.57
N PHE A 489 -73.96 -3.25 27.74
CA PHE A 489 -75.29 -3.52 27.19
C PHE A 489 -76.39 -2.69 27.87
N ASN A 490 -76.31 -2.49 29.18
CA ASN A 490 -77.24 -1.66 29.92
C ASN A 490 -77.13 -0.17 29.55
N ASN A 491 -75.89 0.32 29.31
CA ASN A 491 -75.66 1.70 28.83
C ASN A 491 -76.18 1.91 27.39
N PHE A 492 -76.02 0.93 26.50
CA PHE A 492 -76.57 0.99 25.13
C PHE A 492 -78.11 1.09 25.13
N LEU A 493 -78.79 0.38 26.05
CA LEU A 493 -80.24 0.48 26.20
C LEU A 493 -80.71 1.83 26.77
N ALA A 494 -79.82 2.57 27.44
CA ALA A 494 -80.13 3.86 28.06
C ALA A 494 -79.96 5.06 27.11
N ASP A 495 -79.01 5.02 26.16
CA ASP A 495 -78.56 6.21 25.40
C ASP A 495 -79.20 6.41 24.00
N GLY A 496 -80.12 5.55 23.59
CA GLY A 496 -81.13 5.93 22.60
C GLY A 496 -80.81 5.66 21.12
N ALA A 497 -81.74 4.94 20.49
CA ALA A 497 -81.92 4.79 19.06
C ALA A 497 -82.38 6.10 18.35
N LYS A 498 -81.78 7.26 18.66
CA LYS A 498 -82.28 8.58 18.24
C LYS A 498 -81.37 9.39 17.31
N ASP A 499 -80.10 9.03 17.15
CA ASP A 499 -79.10 9.83 16.41
C ASP A 499 -78.90 9.47 14.92
N LEU A 500 -79.81 8.68 14.32
CA LEU A 500 -79.62 8.16 12.95
C LEU A 500 -80.29 8.96 11.82
N VAL A 501 -80.81 10.19 12.02
CA VAL A 501 -81.60 10.85 10.94
C VAL A 501 -81.31 12.34 10.64
N GLU A 502 -80.71 13.17 11.47
CA GLU A 502 -80.68 14.62 11.16
C GLU A 502 -79.31 15.26 11.41
N ASN A 503 -78.52 15.44 10.33
CA ASN A 503 -77.74 16.65 9.98
C ASN A 503 -76.67 16.34 8.91
N PHE A 504 -76.98 16.63 7.65
CA PHE A 504 -76.02 16.65 6.53
C PHE A 504 -75.86 18.12 6.10
N GLU A 505 -74.87 18.82 6.64
CA GLU A 505 -74.53 20.21 6.28
C GLU A 505 -73.39 20.23 5.22
N GLU A 506 -73.65 20.89 4.09
CA GLU A 506 -72.77 20.97 2.91
C GLU A 506 -71.47 21.77 3.13
N GLU A 507 -71.38 22.67 4.12
CA GLU A 507 -70.14 23.44 4.39
C GLU A 507 -69.06 22.62 5.11
N GLY A 508 -69.46 21.67 5.96
CA GLY A 508 -68.54 20.74 6.62
C GLY A 508 -67.92 19.72 5.66
N VAL A 509 -68.52 19.48 4.48
CA VAL A 509 -67.98 18.54 3.49
C VAL A 509 -66.75 19.11 2.80
N LEU A 510 -66.76 20.40 2.43
CA LEU A 510 -65.61 21.07 1.82
C LEU A 510 -64.46 21.26 2.80
N HIS A 511 -64.74 21.61 4.06
CA HIS A 511 -63.69 21.70 5.08
C HIS A 511 -63.07 20.32 5.36
N ARG A 512 -63.89 19.26 5.47
CA ARG A 512 -63.40 17.88 5.62
C ARG A 512 -62.64 17.38 4.40
N LEU A 513 -63.04 17.79 3.19
CA LEU A 513 -62.29 17.50 1.96
C LEU A 513 -60.94 18.22 1.96
N ASN A 514 -60.88 19.47 2.40
CA ASN A 514 -59.61 20.20 2.50
C ASN A 514 -58.69 19.58 3.56
N GLU A 515 -59.20 19.26 4.75
CA GLU A 515 -58.45 18.53 5.78
C GLU A 515 -57.98 17.16 5.30
N ALA A 516 -58.82 16.43 4.56
CA ALA A 516 -58.44 15.16 3.95
C ALA A 516 -57.36 15.32 2.88
N ILE A 517 -57.42 16.39 2.07
CA ILE A 517 -56.39 16.71 1.06
C ILE A 517 -55.08 17.07 1.75
N GLU A 518 -55.09 17.89 2.81
CA GLU A 518 -53.90 18.23 3.59
C GLU A 518 -53.28 17.00 4.26
N ALA A 519 -54.12 16.10 4.80
CA ALA A 519 -53.67 14.83 5.37
C ALA A 519 -53.09 13.90 4.28
N CYS A 520 -53.69 13.85 3.10
CA CYS A 520 -53.19 13.12 1.95
C CYS A 520 -51.87 13.70 1.44
N GLU A 521 -51.72 15.02 1.39
CA GLU A 521 -50.47 15.69 0.98
C GLU A 521 -49.34 15.38 1.97
N LYS A 522 -49.62 15.43 3.28
CA LYS A 522 -48.64 15.05 4.31
C LYS A 522 -48.21 13.59 4.16
N SER A 523 -49.18 12.68 4.02
CA SER A 523 -48.90 11.24 3.85
C SER A 523 -48.17 10.94 2.54
N LEU A 524 -48.48 11.68 1.47
CA LEU A 524 -47.79 11.57 0.19
C LEU A 524 -46.33 12.03 0.31
N ASN A 525 -46.07 13.14 1.00
CA ASN A 525 -44.71 13.61 1.24
C ASN A 525 -43.91 12.61 2.07
N ASP A 526 -44.51 12.02 3.12
CA ASP A 526 -43.85 10.97 3.92
C ASP A 526 -43.54 9.72 3.06
N TYR A 527 -44.45 9.32 2.17
CA TYR A 527 -44.25 8.23 1.22
C TYR A 527 -43.14 8.54 0.20
N LEU A 528 -43.16 9.73 -0.40
CA LEU A 528 -42.12 10.17 -1.33
C LEU A 528 -40.76 10.21 -0.65
N GLU A 529 -40.69 10.66 0.61
CA GLU A 529 -39.45 10.66 1.40
C GLU A 529 -38.95 9.25 1.68
N GLN A 530 -39.85 8.29 1.97
CA GLN A 530 -39.49 6.88 2.08
C GLN A 530 -38.93 6.32 0.76
N LYS A 531 -39.52 6.69 -0.39
CA LYS A 531 -39.02 6.28 -1.72
C LYS A 531 -37.69 6.94 -2.08
N LYS A 532 -37.48 8.21 -1.71
CA LYS A 532 -36.18 8.89 -1.85
C LYS A 532 -35.10 8.24 -1.00
N LYS A 533 -35.43 7.77 0.21
CA LYS A 533 -34.49 7.00 1.05
C LYS A 533 -34.12 5.65 0.41
N ALA A 534 -35.05 5.00 -0.28
CA ALA A 534 -34.79 3.73 -0.95
C ALA A 534 -33.91 3.87 -2.19
N PHE A 535 -34.05 4.96 -2.95
CA PHE A 535 -33.15 5.30 -4.06
C PHE A 535 -32.75 6.79 -3.99
N PRO A 536 -31.59 7.11 -3.38
CA PRO A 536 -31.17 8.49 -3.08
C PRO A 536 -31.10 9.43 -4.28
N ARG A 537 -30.95 8.93 -5.51
CA ARG A 537 -30.93 9.80 -6.70
C ARG A 537 -32.26 10.52 -6.94
N PHE A 538 -33.37 10.03 -6.37
CA PHE A 538 -34.65 10.73 -6.40
C PHE A 538 -34.65 12.08 -5.67
N TYR A 539 -33.66 12.38 -4.82
CA TYR A 539 -33.51 13.74 -4.25
C TYR A 539 -33.15 14.79 -5.31
N PHE A 540 -32.61 14.38 -6.47
CA PHE A 540 -32.25 15.28 -7.57
C PHE A 540 -33.39 15.48 -8.58
N VAL A 541 -34.51 14.79 -8.41
CA VAL A 541 -35.66 14.85 -9.32
C VAL A 541 -36.78 15.67 -8.66
N ALA A 542 -37.48 16.49 -9.45
CA ALA A 542 -38.63 17.25 -8.96
C ALA A 542 -39.76 16.31 -8.49
N ASN A 543 -40.48 16.65 -7.42
CA ASN A 543 -41.55 15.80 -6.86
C ASN A 543 -42.60 15.39 -7.90
N GLN A 544 -42.94 16.27 -8.85
CA GLN A 544 -43.88 15.97 -9.94
C GLN A 544 -43.35 14.85 -10.87
N ALA A 545 -42.07 14.91 -11.25
CA ALA A 545 -41.45 13.89 -12.08
C ALA A 545 -41.26 12.58 -11.30
N LEU A 546 -40.91 12.66 -10.02
CA LEU A 546 -40.83 11.49 -9.14
C LEU A 546 -42.17 10.75 -9.03
N LEU A 547 -43.29 11.48 -8.89
CA LEU A 547 -44.63 10.88 -8.90
C LEU A 547 -44.93 10.19 -10.23
N ASP A 548 -44.52 10.77 -11.36
CA ASP A 548 -44.72 10.16 -12.68
C ASP A 548 -43.88 8.87 -12.86
N ILE A 549 -42.64 8.86 -12.35
CA ILE A 549 -41.77 7.69 -12.30
C ILE A 549 -42.40 6.57 -11.45
N LEU A 550 -42.86 6.89 -10.23
CA LEU A 550 -43.43 5.91 -9.31
C LEU A 550 -44.77 5.36 -9.81
N SER A 551 -45.60 6.20 -10.45
CA SER A 551 -46.89 5.78 -11.01
C SER A 551 -46.75 4.93 -12.28
N ASN A 552 -45.71 5.16 -13.09
CA ASN A 552 -45.41 4.36 -14.29
C ASN A 552 -44.33 3.29 -14.05
N GLY A 553 -44.11 2.88 -12.80
CA GLY A 553 -42.95 2.08 -12.43
C GLY A 553 -42.79 0.74 -13.16
N ASN A 554 -43.91 0.13 -13.55
CA ASN A 554 -43.96 -1.11 -14.30
C ASN A 554 -43.76 -0.92 -15.83
N ARG A 555 -43.43 0.29 -16.28
CA ARG A 555 -43.19 0.63 -17.70
C ARG A 555 -41.81 1.27 -17.86
N PRO A 556 -40.73 0.46 -17.94
CA PRO A 556 -39.36 0.96 -17.99
C PRO A 556 -39.08 1.95 -19.12
N LEU A 557 -39.75 1.81 -20.28
CA LEU A 557 -39.61 2.75 -21.40
C LEU A 557 -39.98 4.19 -21.04
N LYS A 558 -41.02 4.39 -20.21
CA LYS A 558 -41.39 5.72 -19.73
C LYS A 558 -40.45 6.23 -18.65
N VAL A 559 -40.02 5.34 -17.75
CA VAL A 559 -39.04 5.67 -16.71
C VAL A 559 -37.69 6.06 -17.34
N ALA A 560 -37.35 5.47 -18.50
CA ALA A 560 -36.13 5.78 -19.24
C ALA A 560 -36.04 7.24 -19.70
N GLU A 561 -37.17 7.93 -19.91
CA GLU A 561 -37.20 9.36 -20.27
C GLU A 561 -36.63 10.24 -19.14
N TYR A 562 -36.75 9.79 -17.89
CA TYR A 562 -36.27 10.49 -16.69
C TYR A 562 -34.88 10.03 -16.23
N LEU A 563 -34.25 9.06 -16.91
CA LEU A 563 -32.92 8.58 -16.51
C LEU A 563 -31.86 9.68 -16.56
N GLY A 564 -32.00 10.65 -17.48
CA GLY A 564 -31.08 11.78 -17.58
C GLY A 564 -31.16 12.77 -16.42
N ASP A 565 -32.25 12.75 -15.65
CA ASP A 565 -32.42 13.54 -14.43
C ASP A 565 -31.88 12.77 -13.21
N CYS A 566 -31.98 11.44 -13.20
CA CYS A 566 -31.46 10.57 -12.13
C CYS A 566 -29.94 10.31 -12.22
N PHE A 567 -29.40 10.25 -13.43
CA PHE A 567 -28.01 9.89 -13.71
C PHE A 567 -27.35 10.96 -14.56
N ASP A 568 -26.27 11.53 -14.04
CA ASP A 568 -25.46 12.43 -14.84
C ASP A 568 -24.72 11.66 -15.95
N GLY A 569 -24.64 12.25 -17.14
CA GLY A 569 -24.06 11.61 -18.33
C GLY A 569 -24.92 10.55 -19.03
N VAL A 570 -25.91 9.94 -18.38
CA VAL A 570 -26.82 8.97 -19.02
C VAL A 570 -28.01 9.67 -19.67
N LYS A 571 -28.43 9.22 -20.85
CA LYS A 571 -29.66 9.70 -21.50
C LYS A 571 -30.77 8.65 -21.47
N SER A 572 -30.45 7.41 -21.83
CA SER A 572 -31.40 6.30 -21.89
C SER A 572 -30.65 4.96 -21.87
N LEU A 573 -31.39 3.85 -21.87
CA LEU A 573 -30.86 2.51 -22.10
C LEU A 573 -31.19 2.02 -23.51
N ASN A 574 -30.43 1.03 -23.99
CA ASN A 574 -30.74 0.27 -25.19
C ASN A 574 -31.69 -0.89 -24.84
N PHE A 575 -32.82 -0.99 -25.54
CA PHE A 575 -33.88 -1.97 -25.32
C PHE A 575 -34.08 -2.92 -26.51
N GLU A 576 -33.08 -3.10 -27.36
CA GLU A 576 -33.15 -3.90 -28.60
C GLU A 576 -33.68 -5.33 -28.39
N LYS A 577 -33.42 -5.96 -27.24
CA LYS A 577 -33.89 -7.32 -26.91
C LYS A 577 -35.35 -7.40 -26.45
N ASP A 578 -35.95 -6.28 -26.02
CA ASP A 578 -37.38 -6.18 -25.68
C ASP A 578 -37.92 -4.79 -26.04
N PRO A 579 -38.14 -4.49 -27.34
CA PRO A 579 -38.53 -3.15 -27.78
C PRO A 579 -39.95 -2.75 -27.36
N VAL A 580 -40.80 -3.73 -27.01
CA VAL A 580 -42.22 -3.52 -26.74
C VAL A 580 -42.45 -3.18 -25.27
N ASN A 581 -41.80 -3.90 -24.35
CA ASN A 581 -42.00 -3.67 -22.92
C ASN A 581 -40.80 -2.97 -22.24
N GLY A 582 -39.62 -2.99 -22.87
CA GLY A 582 -38.39 -2.39 -22.35
C GLY A 582 -37.89 -3.03 -21.06
N ARG A 583 -38.23 -4.29 -20.78
CA ARG A 583 -37.83 -4.96 -19.53
C ARG A 583 -36.38 -5.40 -19.53
N ILE A 584 -35.72 -5.44 -20.68
CA ILE A 584 -34.34 -5.90 -20.82
C ILE A 584 -33.49 -4.78 -21.40
N GLY A 585 -32.55 -4.26 -20.60
CA GLY A 585 -31.55 -3.29 -21.02
C GLY A 585 -30.26 -3.97 -21.45
N THR A 586 -29.75 -3.65 -22.64
CA THR A 586 -28.52 -4.25 -23.21
C THR A 586 -27.30 -3.35 -23.11
N GLY A 587 -27.50 -2.06 -22.79
CA GLY A 587 -26.44 -1.09 -22.63
C GLY A 587 -26.97 0.30 -22.31
N ILE A 588 -26.06 1.23 -22.03
CA ILE A 588 -26.35 2.62 -21.71
C ILE A 588 -26.10 3.49 -22.94
N ILE A 589 -26.95 4.49 -23.15
CA ILE A 589 -26.74 5.55 -24.13
C ILE A 589 -26.52 6.86 -23.37
N SER A 590 -25.37 7.48 -23.58
CA SER A 590 -24.97 8.76 -23.00
C SER A 590 -25.70 9.94 -23.62
N LYS A 591 -25.70 11.09 -22.93
CA LYS A 591 -26.17 12.39 -23.46
C LYS A 591 -25.38 12.81 -24.70
N ASP A 592 -24.11 12.42 -24.78
CA ASP A 592 -23.22 12.65 -25.92
C ASP A 592 -23.33 11.58 -27.01
N LYS A 593 -24.32 10.69 -26.89
CA LYS A 593 -24.60 9.57 -27.81
C LYS A 593 -23.53 8.47 -27.83
N GLU A 594 -22.67 8.39 -26.81
CA GLU A 594 -21.84 7.21 -26.57
C GLU A 594 -22.70 6.02 -26.10
N TYR A 595 -22.43 4.84 -26.62
CA TYR A 595 -23.04 3.58 -26.27
C TYR A 595 -22.04 2.71 -25.49
N VAL A 596 -22.47 2.29 -24.30
CA VAL A 596 -21.71 1.36 -23.46
C VAL A 596 -22.50 0.06 -23.34
N PRO A 597 -22.07 -1.04 -23.96
CA PRO A 597 -22.73 -2.33 -23.82
C PRO A 597 -22.57 -2.85 -22.39
N PHE A 598 -23.61 -3.49 -21.85
CA PHE A 598 -23.49 -4.22 -20.60
C PHE A 598 -22.79 -5.57 -20.82
N TYR A 599 -22.07 -6.03 -19.80
CA TYR A 599 -21.48 -7.37 -19.80
C TYR A 599 -22.57 -8.47 -19.81
N GLU A 600 -23.62 -8.25 -19.03
CA GLU A 600 -24.84 -9.06 -19.00
C GLU A 600 -26.07 -8.16 -19.15
N ASP A 601 -27.16 -8.66 -19.75
CA ASP A 601 -28.38 -7.87 -19.89
C ASP A 601 -29.02 -7.58 -18.53
N VAL A 602 -29.46 -6.34 -18.29
CA VAL A 602 -30.13 -5.96 -17.05
C VAL A 602 -31.64 -6.15 -17.17
N VAL A 603 -32.26 -6.81 -16.19
CA VAL A 603 -33.71 -6.99 -16.12
C VAL A 603 -34.33 -5.90 -15.24
N LEU A 604 -35.23 -5.11 -15.82
CA LEU A 604 -35.94 -4.01 -15.19
C LEU A 604 -37.35 -4.46 -14.80
N GLU A 605 -37.44 -5.26 -13.74
CA GLU A 605 -38.71 -5.80 -13.23
C GLU A 605 -38.84 -5.57 -11.71
N GLY A 606 -40.08 -5.40 -11.25
CA GLY A 606 -40.40 -5.14 -9.85
C GLY A 606 -40.47 -3.66 -9.50
N ALA A 607 -40.20 -3.33 -8.24
CA ALA A 607 -40.27 -1.97 -7.75
C ALA A 607 -39.19 -1.07 -8.40
N VAL A 608 -39.56 0.16 -8.77
CA VAL A 608 -38.70 1.08 -9.53
C VAL A 608 -37.39 1.36 -8.83
N GLU A 609 -37.49 1.67 -7.54
CA GLU A 609 -36.32 1.93 -6.70
C GLU A 609 -35.37 0.72 -6.67
N ALA A 610 -35.88 -0.51 -6.70
CA ALA A 610 -35.08 -1.72 -6.63
C ALA A 610 -34.34 -1.96 -7.95
N TYR A 611 -35.04 -1.90 -9.09
CA TYR A 611 -34.38 -2.10 -10.37
C TYR A 611 -33.48 -0.92 -10.78
N LEU A 612 -33.77 0.32 -10.38
CA LEU A 612 -32.89 1.46 -10.62
C LEU A 612 -31.62 1.40 -9.76
N THR A 613 -31.74 0.89 -8.53
CA THR A 613 -30.58 0.61 -7.68
C THR A 613 -29.73 -0.53 -8.26
N ASN A 614 -30.39 -1.59 -8.77
CA ASN A 614 -29.69 -2.67 -9.47
C ASN A 614 -29.01 -2.15 -10.73
N LEU A 615 -29.69 -1.33 -11.54
CA LEU A 615 -29.11 -0.66 -12.70
C LEU A 615 -27.87 0.15 -12.30
N GLU A 616 -27.91 0.95 -11.23
CA GLU A 616 -26.73 1.68 -10.75
C GLU A 616 -25.56 0.74 -10.43
N SER A 617 -25.82 -0.34 -9.68
CA SER A 617 -24.81 -1.36 -9.37
C SER A 617 -24.24 -1.99 -10.64
N HIS A 618 -25.10 -2.34 -11.59
CA HIS A 618 -24.76 -2.96 -12.86
C HIS A 618 -23.89 -2.06 -13.74
N ILE A 619 -24.22 -0.77 -13.81
CA ILE A 619 -23.42 0.25 -14.49
C ILE A 619 -22.02 0.31 -13.87
N ARG A 620 -21.92 0.32 -12.53
CA ARG A 620 -20.63 0.38 -11.82
C ARG A 620 -19.77 -0.86 -12.05
N CYS A 621 -20.37 -2.05 -12.02
CA CYS A 621 -19.68 -3.30 -12.31
C CYS A 621 -19.21 -3.34 -13.77
N THR A 622 -20.09 -3.01 -14.72
CA THR A 622 -19.76 -2.97 -16.15
C THR A 622 -18.59 -2.02 -16.42
N LEU A 623 -18.63 -0.79 -15.87
CA LEU A 623 -17.54 0.18 -16.06
C LEU A 623 -16.22 -0.29 -15.43
N ARG A 624 -16.28 -1.01 -14.30
CA ARG A 624 -15.09 -1.62 -13.68
C ARG A 624 -14.50 -2.72 -14.57
N ASP A 625 -15.34 -3.62 -15.08
CA ASP A 625 -14.90 -4.72 -15.95
C ASP A 625 -14.31 -4.17 -17.26
N ILE A 626 -14.92 -3.12 -17.84
CA ILE A 626 -14.37 -2.45 -19.03
C ILE A 626 -13.03 -1.79 -18.67
N LEU A 627 -12.88 -1.17 -17.50
CA LEU A 627 -11.62 -0.57 -17.07
C LEU A 627 -10.50 -1.62 -16.88
N ASP A 628 -10.81 -2.78 -16.29
CA ASP A 628 -9.87 -3.87 -16.11
C ASP A 628 -9.43 -4.45 -17.47
N ASN A 629 -10.38 -4.64 -18.40
CA ASN A 629 -10.08 -5.06 -19.77
C ASN A 629 -9.27 -4.00 -20.54
N ALA A 630 -9.59 -2.72 -20.36
CA ALA A 630 -8.83 -1.61 -20.94
C ALA A 630 -7.39 -1.61 -20.42
N ARG A 631 -7.18 -1.81 -19.11
CA ARG A 631 -5.85 -1.91 -18.53
C ARG A 631 -5.06 -3.09 -19.09
N ALA A 632 -5.66 -4.29 -19.14
CA ALA A 632 -4.99 -5.48 -19.66
C ALA A 632 -4.58 -5.33 -21.13
N THR A 633 -5.42 -4.72 -21.97
CA THR A 633 -5.10 -4.48 -23.38
C THR A 633 -4.11 -3.32 -23.59
N ALA A 634 -4.01 -2.39 -22.64
CA ALA A 634 -3.07 -1.27 -22.71
C ALA A 634 -1.61 -1.68 -22.52
N GLU A 635 -1.33 -2.80 -21.83
CA GLU A 635 0.02 -3.38 -21.73
C GLU A 635 0.60 -3.75 -23.10
N ASN A 636 -0.25 -4.00 -24.10
CA ASN A 636 0.14 -4.42 -25.45
C ASN A 636 0.22 -3.26 -26.46
N TRP A 637 0.28 -1.99 -26.01
CA TRP A 637 0.37 -0.83 -26.90
C TRP A 637 1.56 -0.85 -27.85
N GLU A 638 2.66 -1.50 -27.45
CA GLU A 638 3.89 -1.56 -28.24
C GLU A 638 3.97 -2.80 -29.15
N VAL A 639 3.07 -3.78 -28.96
CA VAL A 639 3.15 -5.09 -29.62
C VAL A 639 1.99 -5.31 -30.58
N ASP A 640 0.74 -5.17 -30.11
CA ASP A 640 -0.44 -5.58 -30.85
C ASP A 640 -1.19 -4.40 -31.47
N LYS A 641 -1.61 -3.45 -30.63
CA LYS A 641 -2.49 -2.35 -31.04
C LYS A 641 -1.92 -1.01 -30.55
N PRO A 642 -1.36 -0.19 -31.46
CA PRO A 642 -0.84 1.13 -31.12
C PRO A 642 -1.86 1.97 -30.35
N ARG A 643 -1.38 2.71 -29.35
CA ARG A 643 -2.20 3.51 -28.44
C ARG A 643 -3.23 4.38 -29.17
N GLU A 644 -2.82 5.06 -30.24
CA GLU A 644 -3.65 5.97 -31.01
C GLU A 644 -4.83 5.30 -31.73
N ILE A 645 -4.77 3.98 -31.94
CA ILE A 645 -5.89 3.18 -32.48
C ILE A 645 -6.69 2.58 -31.33
N TRP A 646 -6.00 2.13 -30.26
CA TRP A 646 -6.61 1.58 -29.06
C TRP A 646 -7.58 2.56 -28.38
N LEU A 647 -7.28 3.86 -28.38
CA LEU A 647 -8.17 4.90 -27.82
C LEU A 647 -9.58 4.90 -28.43
N GLN A 648 -9.78 4.33 -29.62
CA GLN A 648 -11.09 4.27 -30.29
C GLN A 648 -11.95 3.09 -29.83
N ASP A 649 -11.38 2.13 -29.09
CA ASP A 649 -12.10 0.95 -28.62
C ASP A 649 -12.91 1.20 -27.34
N TYR A 650 -12.54 2.24 -26.59
CA TYR A 650 -13.08 2.53 -25.27
C TYR A 650 -13.66 3.94 -25.21
N CYS A 651 -14.66 4.15 -24.34
CA CYS A 651 -15.22 5.47 -24.09
C CYS A 651 -14.14 6.42 -23.55
N ALA A 652 -14.26 7.72 -23.87
CA ALA A 652 -13.19 8.69 -23.67
C ALA A 652 -12.67 8.75 -22.22
N GLN A 653 -13.59 8.72 -21.23
CA GLN A 653 -13.22 8.78 -19.82
C GLN A 653 -12.46 7.53 -19.35
N LEU A 654 -12.87 6.33 -19.79
CA LEU A 654 -12.19 5.08 -19.44
C LEU A 654 -10.81 5.01 -20.10
N ALA A 655 -10.73 5.37 -21.38
CA ALA A 655 -9.48 5.43 -22.13
C ALA A 655 -8.46 6.40 -21.47
N LEU A 656 -8.94 7.54 -20.97
CA LEU A 656 -8.14 8.52 -20.26
C LEU A 656 -7.64 7.98 -18.91
N VAL A 657 -8.51 7.39 -18.09
CA VAL A 657 -8.14 6.83 -16.77
C VAL A 657 -7.12 5.70 -16.94
N THR A 658 -7.35 4.77 -17.87
CA THR A 658 -6.37 3.72 -18.19
C THR A 658 -5.03 4.31 -18.63
N THR A 659 -5.06 5.36 -19.46
CA THR A 659 -3.82 6.06 -19.86
C THR A 659 -3.09 6.64 -18.65
N GLN A 660 -3.80 7.26 -17.71
CA GLN A 660 -3.18 7.82 -16.50
C GLN A 660 -2.58 6.74 -15.60
N LEU A 661 -3.25 5.59 -15.47
CA LEU A 661 -2.74 4.43 -14.74
C LEU A 661 -1.43 3.92 -15.34
N VAL A 662 -1.42 3.66 -16.65
CA VAL A 662 -0.22 3.19 -17.38
C VAL A 662 0.91 4.22 -17.28
N TRP A 663 0.61 5.51 -17.48
CA TRP A 663 1.61 6.57 -17.35
C TRP A 663 2.22 6.63 -15.94
N THR A 664 1.40 6.45 -14.90
CA THR A 664 1.89 6.44 -13.50
C THR A 664 2.80 5.24 -13.25
N GLU A 665 2.43 4.06 -13.75
CA GLU A 665 3.21 2.82 -13.59
C GLU A 665 4.55 2.88 -14.34
N GLU A 666 4.53 3.33 -15.60
CA GLU A 666 5.75 3.50 -16.39
C GLU A 666 6.67 4.59 -15.82
N THR A 667 6.09 5.68 -15.28
CA THR A 667 6.87 6.74 -14.61
C THR A 667 7.52 6.21 -13.34
N ALA A 668 6.80 5.44 -12.53
CA ALA A 668 7.35 4.82 -11.32
C ALA A 668 8.49 3.84 -11.68
N ARG A 669 8.31 3.01 -12.72
CA ARG A 669 9.37 2.12 -13.22
C ARG A 669 10.60 2.88 -13.67
N ALA A 670 10.44 4.03 -14.35
CA ALA A 670 11.56 4.88 -14.73
C ALA A 670 12.32 5.46 -13.52
N PHE A 671 11.63 5.71 -12.39
CA PHE A 671 12.30 6.09 -11.13
C PHE A 671 13.06 4.92 -10.50
N GLU A 672 12.48 3.71 -10.50
CA GLU A 672 13.16 2.51 -9.99
C GLU A 672 14.42 2.17 -10.81
N GLU A 673 14.36 2.30 -12.14
CA GLU A 673 15.51 2.10 -13.02
C GLU A 673 16.59 3.17 -12.78
N LEU A 674 16.20 4.41 -12.49
CA LEU A 674 17.12 5.48 -12.12
C LEU A 674 17.82 5.18 -10.80
N GLU A 675 17.10 4.71 -9.78
CA GLU A 675 17.68 4.24 -8.51
C GLU A 675 18.57 3.00 -8.69
N GLY A 676 18.24 2.14 -9.65
CA GLY A 676 19.02 0.97 -10.06
C GLY A 676 20.31 1.28 -10.83
N GLY A 677 20.58 2.55 -11.12
CA GLY A 677 21.81 3.01 -11.80
C GLY A 677 21.66 3.28 -13.31
N SER A 678 20.44 3.40 -13.82
CA SER A 678 20.18 3.84 -15.20
C SER A 678 19.92 5.35 -15.25
N GLU A 679 20.96 6.17 -15.38
CA GLU A 679 20.85 7.64 -15.44
C GLU A 679 20.01 8.20 -16.60
N THR A 680 19.74 7.39 -17.62
CA THR A 680 18.99 7.79 -18.83
C THR A 680 17.52 7.40 -18.81
N ALA A 681 17.08 6.57 -17.84
CA ALA A 681 15.73 6.00 -17.79
C ALA A 681 14.61 7.06 -17.96
N MET A 682 14.71 8.18 -17.22
CA MET A 682 13.72 9.26 -17.30
C MET A 682 13.72 9.99 -18.65
N LYS A 683 14.90 10.15 -19.30
CA LYS A 683 15.01 10.80 -20.62
C LYS A 683 14.45 9.91 -21.71
N ASP A 684 14.67 8.61 -21.62
CA ASP A 684 14.17 7.64 -22.58
C ASP A 684 12.64 7.50 -22.46
N TYR A 685 12.11 7.46 -21.23
CA TYR A 685 10.67 7.48 -21.02
C TYR A 685 10.00 8.75 -21.57
N LYS A 686 10.62 9.92 -21.38
CA LYS A 686 10.14 11.17 -21.99
C LYS A 686 10.03 11.05 -23.53
N ARG A 687 11.01 10.45 -24.20
CA ARG A 687 10.95 10.26 -25.67
C ARG A 687 9.76 9.40 -26.09
N VAL A 688 9.44 8.37 -25.30
CA VAL A 688 8.24 7.53 -25.53
C VAL A 688 6.96 8.36 -25.40
N CYS A 689 6.87 9.23 -24.39
CA CYS A 689 5.73 10.16 -24.26
C CYS A 689 5.63 11.12 -25.45
N ASP A 690 6.75 11.71 -25.88
CA ASP A 690 6.80 12.64 -27.00
C ASP A 690 6.34 11.97 -28.31
N ASP A 691 6.80 10.74 -28.60
CA ASP A 691 6.36 9.95 -29.76
C ASP A 691 4.86 9.61 -29.73
N ARG A 692 4.35 9.18 -28.56
CA ARG A 692 2.91 8.90 -28.37
C ARG A 692 2.07 10.15 -28.60
N ILE A 693 2.52 11.33 -28.18
CA ILE A 693 1.84 12.61 -28.42
C ILE A 693 1.89 12.99 -29.90
N GLU A 694 3.05 12.84 -30.56
CA GLU A 694 3.21 13.16 -31.97
C GLU A 694 2.28 12.32 -32.87
N LYS A 695 2.12 11.03 -32.56
CA LYS A 695 1.17 10.14 -33.24
C LYS A 695 -0.29 10.61 -33.10
N LEU A 696 -0.69 11.08 -31.92
CA LEU A 696 -2.02 11.66 -31.71
C LEU A 696 -2.20 12.98 -32.47
N ILE A 697 -1.20 13.85 -32.47
CA ILE A 697 -1.22 15.10 -33.24
C ILE A 697 -1.42 14.80 -34.73
N LYS A 698 -0.71 13.80 -35.27
CA LYS A 698 -0.86 13.37 -36.67
C LYS A 698 -2.28 12.91 -36.99
N GLN A 699 -2.95 12.20 -36.08
CA GLN A 699 -4.35 11.80 -36.26
C GLN A 699 -5.32 12.99 -36.27
N VAL A 700 -5.11 13.99 -35.39
CA VAL A 700 -5.96 15.19 -35.34
C VAL A 700 -5.80 16.07 -36.58
N VAL A 701 -4.59 16.11 -37.16
CA VAL A 701 -4.26 16.93 -38.34
C VAL A 701 -4.68 16.26 -39.66
N GLY A 702 -4.80 14.93 -39.71
CA GLY A 702 -4.90 14.12 -40.94
C GLY A 702 -6.30 13.81 -41.51
N GLU A 703 -7.31 14.67 -41.33
CA GLU A 703 -8.73 14.46 -41.71
C GLU A 703 -9.54 13.54 -40.79
N LYS A 704 -10.48 14.16 -40.05
CA LYS A 704 -11.89 13.74 -39.95
C LYS A 704 -12.66 14.79 -39.13
N GLY A 705 -13.59 15.50 -39.79
CA GLY A 705 -14.40 16.55 -39.16
C GLY A 705 -15.22 16.05 -37.96
N PRO A 706 -15.75 16.95 -37.12
CA PRO A 706 -16.37 16.65 -35.82
C PRO A 706 -17.56 15.66 -35.89
N SER A 707 -18.08 15.36 -37.07
CA SER A 707 -19.17 14.41 -37.32
C SER A 707 -18.72 12.99 -37.71
N SER A 708 -17.42 12.72 -37.78
CA SER A 708 -16.87 11.39 -38.12
C SER A 708 -16.10 10.72 -36.97
N TRP A 709 -15.98 11.43 -35.84
CA TRP A 709 -15.80 10.85 -34.51
C TRP A 709 -17.14 10.32 -34.02
N GLY A 710 -17.77 9.46 -34.83
CA GLY A 710 -18.97 8.74 -34.44
C GLY A 710 -18.62 7.88 -33.24
N LEU A 711 -18.80 8.48 -32.07
CA LEU A 711 -18.89 7.85 -30.77
C LEU A 711 -19.83 6.66 -30.97
N ARG A 712 -19.28 5.45 -30.84
CA ARG A 712 -20.10 4.23 -30.87
C ARG A 712 -21.20 4.36 -29.85
#